data_AF-A0A527TQI4-F1
#
_entry.id   AF-A0A527TQI4-F1
#
_cell.length_a   1.000
_cell.length_b   1.000
_cell.length_c   1.000
_cell.angle_alpha   90.00
_cell.angle_beta   90.00
_cell.angle_gamma   90.00
#
_symmetry.space_group_name_H-M   'P 1'
#
loop_
_entity.id
_entity.type
_entity.pdbx_description
1 polymer ?
#
loop_
_entity_poly.entity_id
_entity_poly.type
_entity_poly.pdbx_seq_one_letter_code
_entity_poly.pdbx_strand_id
1 'polypeptide(L)'
;MSSSVYAAGKDYAACFSEGKVGADQQIAACTAIAEDSKEIPDLRVNAYFVRGLAYTQKNDIDHVIADMTEVVALDPTYMRAFTNRAIAWEDKGDFDRAVADYTRAIALTPDDAGLYVNRARALGKKGEHDRAIVDCDKAIDIDPANEMAYGVRGIAWEDKGDAVRAQADYDKAESVRTDPVMPYHDRALSWIAKGERKRAEADCKHIAGVDVDKGRDCARLIVEALGKPNGGIRGGGSSAASAQNAGGVEWQNKGDHTRAIAAFDEAIRLDPANSTFYFNRAKSWGLKKDYARALADLDEVVRRDPADAQAYRVRGMTMARIGNSKEAFADLDKAISLKPTDPRSYFVRALVWEASDPDKAIADLDQAIALDPSNADYRKERLSVQLDKRRVSPKTAQATDPAASPAYGAGGAADAPAAPQAAKPAAPPAYEPLQLYPKKEDHSDLVAWNLKRGLEQQVQGDVGGAIDTFSFAIQLDPYNAEAFYNRALAEASQGNDALAAADCRRAVDLDPKRAGSCNEHAPDEPAQSAAGKIRDPAAAKVLIERAEARLAEFSSGGALLDLAKAISLDPDNADAYLVRSRARALNGDEAGAAADCRRTIELDPKRAGACGEQVAGGERGLTPQPDRQQAKPQAPTPVIMATDDTLAAKALEAKDPRALEAVLGGDAFLDMGKYDEAIGAYDQVIALDPNNRFGYFGRGRAWTAKLDYSRGIADYDKVIQLAPNFAAAYFRRGLAKVTSDDADGALADCDRAATLEPKVRDAHYCRGMAWHAKGDAGRAIAAYSVAIGIDAKDDASYYARGMARADQKDYDGAIADFDQAIKLNPGNPDYAVARKATVAALAKGGGAPDAVGSDPKNLKAFIDRGDAFYDKGKYDRAIAEYSKAIALDPRKASAYVGRGTSLVGKGMYDAAISDFGKVIELYPGYLDAYLGRAVAWTNKNELDRAITDYSLVIELKPQYAPAYFARGSVWFTKGDYDPAIADFDQALKLDPKIAPARKGRKLAMVARDEANASKMPGKAAGRAGEQATRPSWTSLAAQTFNKGRALYGKDDYDGAIALYDKAIALFPAFHDAYLARAMSWEAKGDYAHAVADYSQAIALNPNFADTYYDRGQNRGFQGDYDGALADYEKAITLNTKDARVYADRGLIWMGRHEDAAALRDFERALSLDRKNPFAYLGRGVIRTSKADYDGAIADLSQTIKLKPDFAAAYKVRSRAWDAKGNHKRAEADRKKALSLGAK
;
A
#
# COMPACT_ATOMS: atom_id res chain seq x y z
N MET A 1 21.30 -54.85 25.56
CA MET A 1 21.88 -53.94 26.58
C MET A 1 21.78 -52.53 26.05
N SER A 2 21.44 -51.58 26.92
CA SER A 2 21.03 -50.22 26.57
C SER A 2 21.89 -49.18 27.30
N SER A 3 22.38 -48.17 26.58
CA SER A 3 22.46 -46.78 27.09
C SER A 3 22.90 -45.77 26.01
N SER A 4 22.17 -44.65 25.98
CA SER A 4 22.55 -43.29 25.55
C SER A 4 23.74 -43.06 24.58
N VAL A 5 23.42 -42.49 23.40
CA VAL A 5 23.68 -41.06 23.14
C VAL A 5 22.45 -40.46 22.46
N TYR A 6 21.95 -39.33 22.94
CA TYR A 6 20.83 -38.61 22.33
C TYR A 6 21.29 -37.88 21.06
N ALA A 7 20.53 -37.97 19.96
CA ALA A 7 20.60 -36.97 18.91
C ALA A 7 19.86 -35.72 19.43
N ALA A 8 20.62 -34.67 19.77
CA ALA A 8 20.08 -33.46 20.38
C ALA A 8 19.06 -32.75 19.47
N GLY A 9 18.00 -32.21 20.07
CA GLY A 9 17.06 -31.34 19.37
C GLY A 9 17.75 -30.03 18.94
N LYS A 10 17.57 -29.64 17.68
CA LYS A 10 18.10 -28.37 17.16
C LYS A 10 17.43 -27.18 17.84
N ASP A 11 18.23 -26.26 18.37
CA ASP A 11 17.72 -25.07 19.05
C ASP A 11 17.50 -23.92 18.05
N TYR A 12 16.38 -24.03 17.32
CA TYR A 12 15.92 -22.98 16.41
C TYR A 12 15.66 -21.65 17.10
N ALA A 13 15.28 -21.66 18.38
CA ALA A 13 14.95 -20.47 19.15
C ALA A 13 16.22 -19.67 19.48
N ALA A 14 17.28 -20.33 19.94
CA ALA A 14 18.57 -19.67 20.18
C ALA A 14 19.22 -19.19 18.88
N CYS A 15 19.20 -20.00 17.81
CA CYS A 15 19.80 -19.60 16.53
C CYS A 15 19.15 -18.34 15.96
N PHE A 16 17.83 -18.34 15.75
CA PHE A 16 17.14 -17.21 15.12
C PHE A 16 16.79 -16.07 16.08
N SER A 17 17.27 -16.12 17.33
CA SER A 17 17.04 -15.04 18.30
C SER A 17 17.61 -13.70 17.83
N GLU A 18 16.91 -12.62 18.17
CA GLU A 18 17.26 -11.23 17.85
C GLU A 18 18.39 -10.69 18.76
N GLY A 19 19.51 -11.42 18.90
CA GLY A 19 20.54 -11.10 19.89
C GLY A 19 20.10 -11.30 21.36
N LYS A 20 19.02 -12.07 21.58
CA LYS A 20 18.54 -12.45 22.93
C LYS A 20 19.45 -13.50 23.61
N VAL A 21 20.40 -14.07 22.87
CA VAL A 21 21.46 -14.95 23.37
C VAL A 21 22.82 -14.37 22.97
N GLY A 22 23.87 -14.63 23.75
CA GLY A 22 25.21 -14.14 23.43
C GLY A 22 25.76 -14.75 22.13
N ALA A 23 26.67 -14.04 21.44
CA ALA A 23 27.19 -14.44 20.13
C ALA A 23 27.68 -15.91 20.10
N ASP A 24 28.40 -16.38 21.13
CA ASP A 24 28.85 -17.78 21.22
C ASP A 24 27.71 -18.79 21.30
N GLN A 25 26.63 -18.47 22.01
CA GLN A 25 25.43 -19.31 22.11
C GLN A 25 24.63 -19.30 20.79
N GLN A 26 24.56 -18.14 20.12
CA GLN A 26 23.92 -18.03 18.80
C GLN A 26 24.70 -18.81 17.74
N ILE A 27 26.03 -18.71 17.74
CA ILE A 27 26.93 -19.48 16.88
C ILE A 27 26.74 -20.97 17.10
N ALA A 28 26.77 -21.45 18.35
CA ALA A 28 26.57 -22.86 18.66
C ALA A 28 25.19 -23.39 18.19
N ALA A 29 24.12 -22.62 18.44
CA ALA A 29 22.77 -23.00 18.05
C ALA A 29 22.59 -23.02 16.51
N CYS A 30 23.07 -22.00 15.80
CA CYS A 30 22.98 -21.96 14.34
C CYS A 30 23.87 -22.99 13.65
N THR A 31 25.01 -23.35 14.23
CA THR A 31 25.91 -24.37 13.68
C THR A 31 25.20 -25.72 13.48
N ALA A 32 24.43 -26.16 14.49
CA ALA A 32 23.65 -27.40 14.42
C ALA A 32 22.51 -27.42 13.38
N ILE A 33 22.13 -26.25 12.85
CA ILE A 33 21.09 -26.08 11.83
C ILE A 33 21.72 -25.89 10.45
N ALA A 34 22.67 -24.96 10.34
CA ALA A 34 23.37 -24.60 9.11
C ALA A 34 24.11 -25.80 8.50
N GLU A 35 24.88 -26.53 9.32
CA GLU A 35 25.75 -27.61 8.85
C GLU A 35 25.04 -28.95 8.67
N ASP A 36 23.81 -29.12 9.17
CA ASP A 36 23.05 -30.34 8.90
C ASP A 36 22.47 -30.32 7.49
N SER A 37 23.18 -30.98 6.58
CA SER A 37 22.77 -31.27 5.19
C SER A 37 21.37 -31.87 4.99
N LYS A 38 20.72 -32.41 6.03
CA LYS A 38 19.36 -32.96 6.00
C LYS A 38 18.27 -31.93 6.29
N GLU A 39 18.63 -30.73 6.73
CA GLU A 39 17.69 -29.68 7.10
C GLU A 39 17.14 -28.92 5.88
N ILE A 40 15.98 -28.28 6.03
CA ILE A 40 15.35 -27.48 4.96
C ILE A 40 16.35 -26.42 4.45
N PRO A 41 16.63 -26.35 3.13
CA PRO A 41 17.64 -25.44 2.58
C PRO A 41 17.49 -23.98 3.04
N ASP A 42 16.26 -23.46 3.08
CA ASP A 42 15.98 -22.08 3.50
C ASP A 42 16.32 -21.83 4.98
N LEU A 43 16.13 -22.83 5.85
CA LEU A 43 16.54 -22.73 7.26
C LEU A 43 18.06 -22.76 7.38
N ARG A 44 18.76 -23.52 6.53
CA ARG A 44 20.23 -23.55 6.48
C ARG A 44 20.82 -22.23 5.99
N VAL A 45 20.26 -21.68 4.90
CA VAL A 45 20.59 -20.34 4.37
C VAL A 45 20.47 -19.28 5.45
N ASN A 46 19.33 -19.23 6.15
CA ASN A 46 19.13 -18.26 7.23
C ASN A 46 20.06 -18.54 8.44
N ALA A 47 20.34 -19.79 8.77
CA ALA A 47 21.23 -20.14 9.89
C ALA A 47 22.69 -19.75 9.63
N TYR A 48 23.21 -19.98 8.41
CA TYR A 48 24.53 -19.46 8.01
C TYR A 48 24.55 -17.93 8.03
N PHE A 49 23.52 -17.27 7.50
CA PHE A 49 23.47 -15.80 7.49
C PHE A 49 23.48 -15.21 8.91
N VAL A 50 22.65 -15.73 9.82
CA VAL A 50 22.57 -15.27 11.21
C VAL A 50 23.84 -15.62 12.00
N ARG A 51 24.45 -16.77 11.76
CA ARG A 51 25.75 -17.13 12.35
C ARG A 51 26.86 -16.19 11.88
N GLY A 52 26.90 -15.85 10.60
CA GLY A 52 27.82 -14.86 10.05
C GLY A 52 27.68 -13.49 10.72
N LEU A 53 26.44 -13.01 10.96
CA LEU A 53 26.21 -11.76 11.71
C LEU A 53 26.68 -11.83 13.16
N ALA A 54 26.55 -12.98 13.83
CA ALA A 54 27.10 -13.18 15.18
C ALA A 54 28.64 -13.17 15.19
N TYR A 55 29.30 -13.68 14.14
CA TYR A 55 30.75 -13.53 13.95
C TYR A 55 31.17 -12.06 13.70
N THR A 56 30.37 -11.26 13.00
CA THR A 56 30.61 -9.81 12.85
C THR A 56 30.66 -9.11 14.20
N GLN A 57 29.76 -9.46 15.14
CA GLN A 57 29.77 -8.89 16.50
C GLN A 57 31.04 -9.26 17.30
N LYS A 58 31.68 -10.38 16.97
CA LYS A 58 32.97 -10.80 17.54
C LYS A 58 34.19 -10.21 16.82
N ASN A 59 33.97 -9.38 15.78
CA ASN A 59 34.99 -8.93 14.84
C ASN A 59 35.78 -10.07 14.18
N ASP A 60 35.14 -11.24 14.01
CA ASP A 60 35.74 -12.44 13.43
C ASP A 60 35.48 -12.47 11.92
N ILE A 61 36.17 -11.58 11.21
CA ILE A 61 35.95 -11.30 9.78
C ILE A 61 36.13 -12.55 8.90
N ASP A 62 36.99 -13.49 9.29
CA ASP A 62 37.20 -14.75 8.55
C ASP A 62 35.96 -15.66 8.58
N HIS A 63 35.32 -15.83 9.74
CA HIS A 63 34.10 -16.62 9.82
C HIS A 63 32.89 -15.91 9.20
N VAL A 64 32.84 -14.56 9.21
CA VAL A 64 31.85 -13.79 8.42
C VAL A 64 31.96 -14.13 6.93
N ILE A 65 33.18 -14.11 6.38
CA ILE A 65 33.44 -14.41 4.96
C ILE A 65 33.07 -15.87 4.65
N ALA A 66 33.41 -16.82 5.52
CA ALA A 66 33.08 -18.23 5.35
C ALA A 66 31.56 -18.45 5.32
N ASP A 67 30.81 -17.96 6.31
CA ASP A 67 29.37 -18.15 6.40
C ASP A 67 28.62 -17.44 5.26
N MET A 68 29.00 -16.21 4.90
CA MET A 68 28.40 -15.53 3.73
C MET A 68 28.72 -16.25 2.42
N THR A 69 29.83 -17.00 2.35
CA THR A 69 30.18 -17.82 1.18
C THR A 69 29.30 -19.06 1.08
N GLU A 70 28.98 -19.72 2.21
CA GLU A 70 28.00 -20.81 2.23
C GLU A 70 26.58 -20.31 1.89
N VAL A 71 26.17 -19.13 2.38
CA VAL A 71 24.90 -18.49 1.97
C VAL A 71 24.85 -18.29 0.46
N VAL A 72 25.89 -17.68 -0.14
CA VAL A 72 25.99 -17.45 -1.59
C VAL A 72 26.04 -18.75 -2.39
N ALA A 73 26.61 -19.83 -1.84
CA ALA A 73 26.67 -21.13 -2.49
C ALA A 73 25.32 -21.87 -2.48
N LEU A 74 24.52 -21.68 -1.43
CA LEU A 74 23.18 -22.25 -1.27
C LEU A 74 22.10 -21.44 -2.00
N ASP A 75 22.15 -20.11 -1.89
CA ASP A 75 21.29 -19.15 -2.59
C ASP A 75 22.12 -18.07 -3.32
N PRO A 76 22.46 -18.28 -4.60
CA PRO A 76 23.17 -17.31 -5.44
C PRO A 76 22.38 -16.03 -5.81
N THR A 77 21.16 -15.87 -5.28
CA THR A 77 20.30 -14.68 -5.41
C THR A 77 20.16 -13.89 -4.11
N TYR A 78 20.73 -14.37 -2.98
CA TYR A 78 20.65 -13.70 -1.68
C TYR A 78 21.55 -12.45 -1.62
N MET A 79 21.06 -11.33 -2.16
CA MET A 79 21.81 -10.06 -2.31
C MET A 79 22.56 -9.64 -1.03
N ARG A 80 21.91 -9.70 0.14
CA ARG A 80 22.51 -9.28 1.43
C ARG A 80 23.79 -10.03 1.79
N ALA A 81 23.98 -11.27 1.34
CA ALA A 81 25.19 -12.04 1.62
C ALA A 81 26.37 -11.54 0.78
N PHE A 82 26.14 -11.16 -0.48
CA PHE A 82 27.16 -10.47 -1.28
C PHE A 82 27.56 -9.14 -0.65
N THR A 83 26.58 -8.31 -0.25
CA THR A 83 26.83 -7.01 0.39
C THR A 83 27.60 -7.15 1.72
N ASN A 84 27.21 -8.07 2.59
CA ASN A 84 27.92 -8.29 3.86
C ASN A 84 29.32 -8.89 3.67
N ARG A 85 29.50 -9.79 2.69
CA ARG A 85 30.82 -10.33 2.36
C ARG A 85 31.74 -9.26 1.74
N ALA A 86 31.19 -8.35 0.94
CA ALA A 86 31.92 -7.22 0.39
C ALA A 86 32.46 -6.28 1.49
N ILE A 87 31.64 -5.99 2.51
CA ILE A 87 32.08 -5.20 3.69
C ILE A 87 33.20 -5.92 4.43
N ALA A 88 33.05 -7.22 4.69
CA ALA A 88 34.10 -8.03 5.33
C ALA A 88 35.42 -8.07 4.51
N TRP A 89 35.34 -7.99 3.18
CA TRP A 89 36.52 -7.80 2.33
C TRP A 89 37.09 -6.37 2.38
N GLU A 90 36.26 -5.32 2.45
CA GLU A 90 36.73 -3.93 2.70
C GLU A 90 37.50 -3.84 4.02
N ASP A 91 37.00 -4.46 5.09
CA ASP A 91 37.64 -4.45 6.42
C ASP A 91 38.97 -5.22 6.45
N LYS A 92 39.15 -6.20 5.56
CA LYS A 92 40.45 -6.85 5.29
C LYS A 92 41.35 -6.09 4.31
N GLY A 93 40.88 -5.00 3.71
CA GLY A 93 41.58 -4.26 2.65
C GLY A 93 41.63 -4.97 1.30
N ASP A 94 40.85 -6.04 1.11
CA ASP A 94 40.72 -6.77 -0.17
C ASP A 94 39.64 -6.11 -1.05
N PHE A 95 39.94 -4.89 -1.51
CA PHE A 95 39.01 -4.08 -2.28
C PHE A 95 38.62 -4.73 -3.63
N ASP A 96 39.44 -5.62 -4.18
CA ASP A 96 39.12 -6.36 -5.40
C ASP A 96 37.97 -7.35 -5.20
N ARG A 97 37.99 -8.12 -4.11
CA ARG A 97 36.86 -9.01 -3.78
C ARG A 97 35.62 -8.23 -3.35
N ALA A 98 35.80 -7.12 -2.61
CA ALA A 98 34.68 -6.25 -2.26
C ALA A 98 33.96 -5.70 -3.50
N VAL A 99 34.70 -5.17 -4.47
CA VAL A 99 34.15 -4.65 -5.74
C VAL A 99 33.50 -5.76 -6.57
N ALA A 100 34.05 -6.98 -6.58
CA ALA A 100 33.44 -8.12 -7.25
C ALA A 100 32.08 -8.53 -6.64
N ASP A 101 32.00 -8.61 -5.31
CA ASP A 101 30.77 -8.94 -4.60
C ASP A 101 29.71 -7.82 -4.72
N TYR A 102 30.08 -6.55 -4.60
CA TYR A 102 29.16 -5.44 -4.91
C TYR A 102 28.68 -5.46 -6.36
N THR A 103 29.55 -5.81 -7.32
CA THR A 103 29.15 -5.96 -8.72
C THR A 103 28.12 -7.08 -8.91
N ARG A 104 28.23 -8.16 -8.14
CA ARG A 104 27.24 -9.24 -8.14
C ARG A 104 25.93 -8.85 -7.46
N ALA A 105 25.97 -8.06 -6.38
CA ALA A 105 24.78 -7.48 -5.76
C ALA A 105 24.04 -6.53 -6.73
N ILE A 106 24.74 -5.60 -7.37
CA ILE A 106 24.19 -4.68 -8.40
C ILE A 106 23.58 -5.46 -9.57
N ALA A 107 24.17 -6.59 -9.98
CA ALA A 107 23.60 -7.43 -11.04
C ALA A 107 22.32 -8.18 -10.65
N LEU A 108 21.96 -8.21 -9.35
CA LEU A 108 20.69 -8.75 -8.85
C LEU A 108 19.63 -7.64 -8.65
N THR A 109 20.05 -6.45 -8.20
CA THR A 109 19.21 -5.26 -7.97
C THR A 109 19.86 -4.02 -8.59
N PRO A 110 19.71 -3.81 -9.92
CA PRO A 110 20.40 -2.75 -10.68
C PRO A 110 19.82 -1.34 -10.49
N ASP A 111 18.77 -1.22 -9.69
CA ASP A 111 18.01 -0.04 -9.33
C ASP A 111 18.22 0.41 -7.87
N ASP A 112 19.11 -0.26 -7.12
CA ASP A 112 19.51 0.15 -5.77
C ASP A 112 20.73 1.10 -5.83
N ALA A 113 20.46 2.42 -5.72
CA ALA A 113 21.49 3.45 -5.70
C ALA A 113 22.55 3.23 -4.60
N GLY A 114 22.18 2.69 -3.45
CA GLY A 114 23.07 2.46 -2.31
C GLY A 114 24.15 1.42 -2.61
N LEU A 115 23.89 0.42 -3.45
CA LEU A 115 24.90 -0.55 -3.88
C LEU A 115 25.96 0.07 -4.77
N TYR A 116 25.58 0.98 -5.68
CA TYR A 116 26.53 1.74 -6.49
C TYR A 116 27.41 2.66 -5.61
N VAL A 117 26.84 3.35 -4.63
CA VAL A 117 27.61 4.19 -3.69
C VAL A 117 28.58 3.37 -2.84
N ASN A 118 28.16 2.19 -2.36
CA ASN A 118 29.05 1.28 -1.63
C ASN A 118 30.22 0.80 -2.51
N ARG A 119 29.96 0.44 -3.78
CA ARG A 119 31.02 0.07 -4.73
C ARG A 119 31.93 1.25 -5.07
N ALA A 120 31.38 2.45 -5.23
CA ALA A 120 32.12 3.68 -5.47
C ALA A 120 33.09 3.99 -4.32
N ARG A 121 32.66 3.83 -3.07
CA ARG A 121 33.52 3.97 -1.88
C ARG A 121 34.67 2.95 -1.87
N ALA A 122 34.38 1.68 -2.16
CA ALA A 122 35.42 0.64 -2.26
C ALA A 122 36.43 0.92 -3.38
N LEU A 123 35.96 1.42 -4.54
CA LEU A 123 36.79 1.87 -5.65
C LEU A 123 37.65 3.09 -5.28
N GLY A 124 37.08 4.06 -4.55
CA GLY A 124 37.80 5.22 -4.03
C GLY A 124 38.93 4.84 -3.07
N LYS A 125 38.66 3.95 -2.10
CA LYS A 125 39.69 3.39 -1.20
C LYS A 125 40.81 2.63 -1.95
N LYS A 126 40.48 2.03 -3.10
CA LYS A 126 41.44 1.37 -4.00
C LYS A 126 42.24 2.35 -4.88
N GLY A 127 41.83 3.62 -4.94
CA GLY A 127 42.42 4.65 -5.82
C GLY A 127 41.83 4.68 -7.24
N GLU A 128 40.75 3.94 -7.51
CA GLU A 128 40.07 3.92 -8.83
C GLU A 128 39.00 5.03 -8.93
N HIS A 129 39.39 6.27 -8.64
CA HIS A 129 38.49 7.43 -8.51
C HIS A 129 37.58 7.66 -9.73
N ASP A 130 38.07 7.43 -10.96
CA ASP A 130 37.26 7.56 -12.19
C ASP A 130 36.07 6.60 -12.24
N ARG A 131 36.26 5.35 -11.78
CA ARG A 131 35.17 4.37 -11.71
C ARG A 131 34.23 4.65 -10.54
N ALA A 132 34.76 5.17 -9.43
CA ALA A 132 33.94 5.64 -8.31
C ALA A 132 33.00 6.77 -8.76
N ILE A 133 33.50 7.74 -9.54
CA ILE A 133 32.68 8.82 -10.11
C ILE A 133 31.56 8.26 -10.99
N VAL A 134 31.86 7.32 -11.90
CA VAL A 134 30.83 6.70 -12.78
C VAL A 134 29.76 5.94 -11.98
N ASP A 135 30.14 5.26 -10.89
CA ASP A 135 29.17 4.60 -10.01
C ASP A 135 28.33 5.61 -9.22
N CYS A 136 28.91 6.73 -8.76
CA CYS A 136 28.15 7.83 -8.15
C CYS A 136 27.22 8.53 -9.15
N ASP A 137 27.66 8.78 -10.38
CA ASP A 137 26.81 9.29 -11.46
C ASP A 137 25.61 8.37 -11.66
N LYS A 138 25.85 7.04 -11.69
CA LYS A 138 24.78 6.06 -11.85
C LYS A 138 23.84 5.98 -10.65
N ALA A 139 24.34 6.17 -9.43
CA ALA A 139 23.53 6.27 -8.23
C ALA A 139 22.63 7.52 -8.26
N ILE A 140 23.14 8.66 -8.75
CA ILE A 140 22.42 9.94 -8.88
C ILE A 140 21.38 9.89 -10.01
N ASP A 141 21.64 9.16 -11.10
CA ASP A 141 20.65 8.88 -12.15
C ASP A 141 19.46 8.05 -11.63
N ILE A 142 19.68 7.20 -10.63
CA ILE A 142 18.65 6.35 -10.00
C ILE A 142 17.91 7.15 -8.93
N ASP A 143 18.64 7.84 -8.06
CA ASP A 143 18.14 8.66 -6.96
C ASP A 143 18.82 10.04 -7.00
N PRO A 144 18.20 11.05 -7.63
CA PRO A 144 18.74 12.42 -7.70
C PRO A 144 18.82 13.14 -6.35
N ALA A 145 18.30 12.56 -5.26
CA ALA A 145 18.40 13.07 -3.91
C ALA A 145 19.46 12.33 -3.06
N ASN A 146 20.25 11.42 -3.65
CA ASN A 146 21.20 10.60 -2.94
C ASN A 146 22.45 11.39 -2.47
N GLU A 147 22.36 12.04 -1.31
CA GLU A 147 23.46 12.82 -0.71
C GLU A 147 24.76 12.03 -0.56
N MET A 148 24.69 10.75 -0.18
CA MET A 148 25.88 9.89 -0.08
C MET A 148 26.59 9.71 -1.43
N ALA A 149 25.85 9.64 -2.55
CA ALA A 149 26.44 9.58 -3.88
C ALA A 149 27.18 10.87 -4.24
N TYR A 150 26.58 12.03 -3.97
CA TYR A 150 27.23 13.33 -4.15
C TYR A 150 28.47 13.49 -3.25
N GLY A 151 28.38 13.09 -1.97
CA GLY A 151 29.50 13.13 -1.03
C GLY A 151 30.69 12.27 -1.46
N VAL A 152 30.44 11.02 -1.86
CA VAL A 152 31.50 10.12 -2.36
C VAL A 152 32.07 10.62 -3.70
N ARG A 153 31.25 11.21 -4.57
CA ARG A 153 31.73 11.83 -5.83
C ARG A 153 32.58 13.08 -5.56
N GLY A 154 32.18 13.90 -4.59
CA GLY A 154 32.92 15.08 -4.14
C GLY A 154 34.31 14.72 -3.61
N ILE A 155 34.42 13.68 -2.78
CA ILE A 155 35.70 13.14 -2.31
C ILE A 155 36.54 12.65 -3.50
N ALA A 156 35.96 11.91 -4.44
CA ALA A 156 36.67 11.42 -5.62
C ALA A 156 37.15 12.56 -6.56
N TRP A 157 36.44 13.70 -6.62
CA TRP A 157 36.92 14.90 -7.30
C TRP A 157 38.02 15.62 -6.52
N GLU A 158 37.94 15.67 -5.19
CA GLU A 158 38.96 16.27 -4.32
C GLU A 158 40.29 15.51 -4.39
N ASP A 159 40.25 14.18 -4.33
CA ASP A 159 41.43 13.30 -4.50
C ASP A 159 42.08 13.46 -5.89
N LYS A 160 41.26 13.79 -6.92
CA LYS A 160 41.74 14.16 -8.27
C LYS A 160 42.18 15.62 -8.41
N GLY A 161 42.04 16.44 -7.37
CA GLY A 161 42.40 17.85 -7.35
C GLY A 161 41.39 18.82 -8.00
N ASP A 162 40.20 18.37 -8.42
CA ASP A 162 39.14 19.24 -8.93
C ASP A 162 38.27 19.78 -7.78
N ALA A 163 38.83 20.73 -7.03
CA ALA A 163 38.16 21.37 -5.91
C ALA A 163 36.87 22.11 -6.29
N VAL A 164 36.67 22.47 -7.56
CA VAL A 164 35.47 23.17 -8.03
C VAL A 164 34.30 22.21 -8.16
N ARG A 165 34.52 21.03 -8.77
CA ARG A 165 33.49 19.97 -8.81
C ARG A 165 33.24 19.36 -7.45
N ALA A 166 34.29 19.17 -6.64
CA ALA A 166 34.14 18.70 -5.27
C ALA A 166 33.23 19.63 -4.47
N GLN A 167 33.46 20.95 -4.51
CA GLN A 167 32.60 21.92 -3.86
C GLN A 167 31.17 21.89 -4.40
N ALA A 168 30.99 21.87 -5.74
CA ALA A 168 29.65 21.81 -6.33
C ALA A 168 28.87 20.53 -5.95
N ASP A 169 29.54 19.39 -5.81
CA ASP A 169 28.93 18.15 -5.34
C ASP A 169 28.63 18.21 -3.83
N TYR A 170 29.48 18.82 -3.01
CA TYR A 170 29.18 19.06 -1.59
C TYR A 170 28.00 20.02 -1.40
N ASP A 171 27.95 21.14 -2.15
CA ASP A 171 26.82 22.09 -2.15
C ASP A 171 25.54 21.40 -2.66
N LYS A 172 25.67 20.47 -3.62
CA LYS A 172 24.54 19.70 -4.13
C LYS A 172 24.05 18.67 -3.11
N ALA A 173 24.95 17.99 -2.39
CA ALA A 173 24.64 17.11 -1.27
C ALA A 173 23.87 17.84 -0.15
N GLU A 174 24.30 19.06 0.19
CA GLU A 174 23.58 19.96 1.11
C GLU A 174 22.18 20.29 0.57
N SER A 175 22.07 20.65 -0.71
CA SER A 175 20.79 21.05 -1.33
C SER A 175 19.71 19.95 -1.41
N VAL A 176 20.07 18.68 -1.23
CA VAL A 176 19.14 17.54 -1.40
C VAL A 176 18.74 16.85 -0.09
N ARG A 177 19.24 17.27 1.08
CA ARG A 177 19.09 16.48 2.31
C ARG A 177 18.43 17.19 3.51
N THR A 178 17.68 16.39 4.26
CA THR A 178 16.94 16.70 5.50
C THR A 178 17.71 16.45 6.80
N ASP A 179 19.02 16.13 6.75
CA ASP A 179 19.90 16.01 7.93
C ASP A 179 21.39 16.28 7.53
N PRO A 180 21.97 17.47 7.83
CA PRO A 180 23.26 17.93 7.29
C PRO A 180 24.59 17.37 7.86
N VAL A 181 24.58 16.50 8.87
CA VAL A 181 25.74 16.45 9.81
C VAL A 181 26.99 15.67 9.31
N MET A 182 26.83 14.57 8.58
CA MET A 182 27.94 13.62 8.33
C MET A 182 29.00 14.08 7.32
N PRO A 183 28.67 14.65 6.14
CA PRO A 183 29.70 15.05 5.16
C PRO A 183 30.64 16.14 5.69
N TYR A 184 30.11 17.09 6.47
CA TYR A 184 30.90 18.14 7.10
C TYR A 184 31.83 17.60 8.18
N HIS A 185 31.44 16.52 8.88
CA HIS A 185 32.30 15.87 9.88
C HIS A 185 33.54 15.27 9.23
N ASP A 186 33.36 14.49 8.17
CA ASP A 186 34.47 13.80 7.51
C ASP A 186 35.37 14.80 6.74
N ARG A 187 34.78 15.87 6.19
CA ARG A 187 35.53 16.99 5.61
C ARG A 187 36.29 17.81 6.67
N ALA A 188 35.71 18.04 7.85
CA ALA A 188 36.40 18.69 8.96
C ALA A 188 37.60 17.85 9.44
N LEU A 189 37.47 16.53 9.53
CA LEU A 189 38.60 15.62 9.83
C LEU A 189 39.71 15.72 8.77
N SER A 190 39.35 15.79 7.47
CA SER A 190 40.29 16.04 6.37
C SER A 190 41.03 17.37 6.54
N TRP A 191 40.33 18.47 6.87
CA TRP A 191 40.97 19.76 7.12
C TRP A 191 41.83 19.79 8.40
N ILE A 192 41.45 19.07 9.45
CA ILE A 192 42.26 18.90 10.67
C ILE A 192 43.57 18.18 10.34
N ALA A 193 43.52 17.08 9.58
CA ALA A 193 44.70 16.35 9.13
C ALA A 193 45.61 17.19 8.21
N LYS A 194 45.02 18.09 7.40
CA LYS A 194 45.74 19.06 6.56
C LYS A 194 46.22 20.32 7.30
N GLY A 195 45.89 20.48 8.60
CA GLY A 195 46.26 21.65 9.42
C GLY A 195 45.47 22.93 9.13
N GLU A 196 44.42 22.88 8.29
CA GLU A 196 43.67 24.02 7.79
C GLU A 196 42.61 24.52 8.79
N ARG A 197 43.11 25.03 9.92
CA ARG A 197 42.33 25.40 11.11
C ARG A 197 41.04 26.16 10.80
N LYS A 198 41.08 27.21 9.98
CA LYS A 198 39.89 28.05 9.71
C LYS A 198 38.80 27.33 8.93
N ARG A 199 39.17 26.37 8.06
CA ARG A 199 38.20 25.55 7.31
C ARG A 199 37.59 24.48 8.20
N ALA A 200 38.42 23.82 8.99
CA ALA A 200 37.94 22.92 10.04
C ALA A 200 37.01 23.64 11.03
N GLU A 201 37.36 24.84 11.51
CA GLU A 201 36.52 25.62 12.43
C GLU A 201 35.21 26.08 11.77
N ALA A 202 35.19 26.35 10.46
CA ALA A 202 33.97 26.66 9.72
C ALA A 202 33.07 25.43 9.57
N ASP A 203 33.62 24.27 9.17
CA ASP A 203 32.87 23.02 9.04
C ASP A 203 32.35 22.53 10.41
N CYS A 204 33.18 22.53 11.47
CA CYS A 204 32.74 22.21 12.82
C CYS A 204 31.70 23.22 13.37
N LYS A 205 31.74 24.49 12.95
CA LYS A 205 30.72 25.49 13.31
C LYS A 205 29.40 25.26 12.55
N HIS A 206 29.48 24.81 11.30
CA HIS A 206 28.30 24.39 10.54
C HIS A 206 27.66 23.16 11.20
N ILE A 207 28.45 22.13 11.54
CA ILE A 207 28.01 20.99 12.37
C ILE A 207 27.38 21.48 13.68
N ALA A 208 28.03 22.38 14.42
CA ALA A 208 27.52 22.90 15.69
C ALA A 208 26.20 23.70 15.57
N GLY A 209 25.85 24.18 14.37
CA GLY A 209 24.55 24.80 14.09
C GLY A 209 23.41 23.80 13.92
N VAL A 210 23.72 22.51 13.80
CA VAL A 210 22.79 21.41 13.46
C VAL A 210 22.78 20.35 14.57
N ASP A 211 23.96 19.88 14.98
CA ASP A 211 24.22 18.97 16.11
C ASP A 211 25.30 19.62 16.99
N VAL A 212 24.84 20.27 18.06
CA VAL A 212 25.68 21.09 18.96
C VAL A 212 26.80 20.28 19.60
N ASP A 213 26.59 18.98 19.82
CA ASP A 213 27.49 18.14 20.60
C ASP A 213 28.53 17.45 19.70
N LYS A 214 28.15 16.98 18.51
CA LYS A 214 29.14 16.62 17.47
C LYS A 214 29.92 17.84 17.02
N GLY A 215 29.31 19.03 16.97
CA GLY A 215 30.02 20.27 16.70
C GLY A 215 31.03 20.63 17.79
N ARG A 216 30.71 20.33 19.05
CA ARG A 216 31.61 20.48 20.20
C ARG A 216 32.74 19.46 20.19
N ASP A 217 32.49 18.21 19.79
CA ASP A 217 33.52 17.18 19.63
C ASP A 217 34.44 17.46 18.43
N CYS A 218 33.88 17.91 17.31
CA CYS A 218 34.64 18.39 16.15
C CYS A 218 35.54 19.59 16.53
N ALA A 219 35.00 20.57 17.26
CA ALA A 219 35.78 21.68 17.79
C ALA A 219 36.82 21.25 18.84
N ARG A 220 36.54 20.19 19.62
CA ARG A 220 37.52 19.58 20.54
C ARG A 220 38.67 18.93 19.79
N LEU A 221 38.41 18.21 18.69
CA LEU A 221 39.45 17.63 17.83
C LEU A 221 40.35 18.71 17.20
N ILE A 222 39.79 19.85 16.79
CA ILE A 222 40.59 21.03 16.37
C ILE A 222 41.47 21.53 17.52
N VAL A 223 40.95 21.58 18.75
CA VAL A 223 41.72 22.05 19.91
C VAL A 223 42.82 21.07 20.31
N GLU A 224 42.56 19.77 20.23
CA GLU A 224 43.51 18.69 20.52
C GLU A 224 44.62 18.61 19.46
N ALA A 225 44.30 18.81 18.18
CA ALA A 225 45.28 18.80 17.09
C ALA A 225 46.01 20.14 16.87
N LEU A 226 45.35 21.29 17.11
CA LEU A 226 45.82 22.62 16.67
C LEU A 226 45.79 23.73 17.74
N GLY A 227 45.29 23.50 18.97
CA GLY A 227 45.27 24.47 20.09
C GLY A 227 43.98 25.30 20.24
N LYS A 228 43.86 26.20 21.25
CA LYS A 228 42.62 26.97 21.56
C LYS A 228 42.53 28.36 20.91
N PRO A 229 41.35 28.80 20.41
CA PRO A 229 41.10 30.16 19.92
C PRO A 229 40.41 31.07 20.97
N ASN A 230 40.54 32.39 20.82
CA ASN A 230 40.04 33.40 21.78
C ASN A 230 38.65 33.98 21.42
N GLY A 231 37.65 33.69 22.27
CA GLY A 231 36.59 34.64 22.67
C GLY A 231 35.32 34.82 21.80
N GLY A 232 34.13 34.75 22.44
CA GLY A 232 33.15 35.84 22.28
C GLY A 232 31.67 35.54 21.92
N ILE A 233 30.82 35.37 22.96
CA ILE A 233 29.50 36.07 23.15
C ILE A 233 28.23 35.66 22.33
N ARG A 234 27.28 35.06 23.08
CA ARG A 234 25.81 35.32 23.27
C ARG A 234 24.83 35.60 22.09
N GLY A 235 23.64 34.98 22.20
CA GLY A 235 22.34 35.60 21.85
C GLY A 235 21.15 34.63 21.72
N GLY A 236 19.99 34.95 22.31
CA GLY A 236 18.67 34.35 21.95
C GLY A 236 17.88 33.64 23.07
N GLY A 237 16.65 34.08 23.35
CA GLY A 237 15.76 33.42 24.32
C GLY A 237 15.12 32.12 23.81
N SER A 238 14.69 32.08 22.54
CA SER A 238 14.19 30.84 21.93
C SER A 238 15.31 29.81 21.74
N SER A 239 16.54 30.25 21.47
CA SER A 239 17.69 29.34 21.45
C SER A 239 17.97 28.72 22.83
N ALA A 240 17.54 29.33 23.94
CA ALA A 240 17.67 28.73 25.26
C ALA A 240 16.67 27.56 25.45
N ALA A 241 15.40 27.73 25.11
CA ALA A 241 14.41 26.63 25.15
C ALA A 241 14.81 25.50 24.20
N SER A 242 15.18 25.83 22.96
CA SER A 242 15.66 24.86 21.97
C SER A 242 16.97 24.20 22.37
N ALA A 243 17.91 24.90 23.03
CA ALA A 243 19.15 24.30 23.53
C ALA A 243 18.93 23.43 24.78
N GLN A 244 17.95 23.73 25.63
CA GLN A 244 17.55 22.85 26.74
C GLN A 244 16.87 21.58 26.20
N ASN A 245 16.03 21.68 25.16
CA ASN A 245 15.51 20.50 24.47
C ASN A 245 16.62 19.72 23.74
N ALA A 246 17.57 20.39 23.07
CA ALA A 246 18.69 19.73 22.41
C ALA A 246 19.59 19.01 23.42
N GLY A 247 19.96 19.66 24.53
CA GLY A 247 20.68 19.02 25.64
C GLY A 247 19.87 17.91 26.31
N GLY A 248 18.54 18.02 26.37
CA GLY A 248 17.65 16.94 26.79
C GLY A 248 17.72 15.73 25.87
N VAL A 249 17.74 15.95 24.55
CA VAL A 249 17.96 14.89 23.54
C VAL A 249 19.38 14.31 23.64
N GLU A 250 20.41 15.12 23.90
CA GLU A 250 21.78 14.66 24.16
C GLU A 250 21.81 13.70 25.37
N TRP A 251 21.22 14.08 26.51
CA TRP A 251 21.13 13.22 27.68
C TRP A 251 20.27 11.98 27.44
N GLN A 252 19.19 12.09 26.65
CA GLN A 252 18.35 10.96 26.25
C GLN A 252 19.13 9.95 25.41
N ASN A 253 19.94 10.41 24.46
CA ASN A 253 20.82 9.57 23.63
C ASN A 253 21.96 8.94 24.44
N LYS A 254 22.46 9.62 25.50
CA LYS A 254 23.41 9.07 26.48
C LYS A 254 22.77 8.14 27.51
N GLY A 255 21.45 7.94 27.48
CA GLY A 255 20.71 7.10 28.43
C GLY A 255 20.48 7.70 29.82
N ASP A 256 20.93 8.92 30.10
CA ASP A 256 20.60 9.62 31.36
C ASP A 256 19.23 10.29 31.24
N HIS A 257 18.19 9.47 31.28
CA HIS A 257 16.82 9.93 31.19
C HIS A 257 16.41 10.86 32.34
N THR A 258 17.14 10.87 33.47
CA THR A 258 16.83 11.78 34.59
C THR A 258 17.30 13.19 34.29
N ARG A 259 18.51 13.37 33.75
CA ARG A 259 18.98 14.68 33.27
C ARG A 259 18.25 15.12 32.01
N ALA A 260 17.92 14.19 31.12
CA ALA A 260 17.10 14.46 29.95
C ALA A 260 15.75 15.08 30.33
N ILE A 261 15.02 14.44 31.27
CA ILE A 261 13.75 14.96 31.78
C ILE A 261 13.92 16.35 32.39
N ALA A 262 14.92 16.58 33.24
CA ALA A 262 15.13 17.91 33.84
C ALA A 262 15.42 19.00 32.79
N ALA A 263 16.13 18.66 31.71
CA ALA A 263 16.38 19.58 30.60
C ALA A 263 15.12 19.81 29.74
N PHE A 264 14.29 18.78 29.53
CA PHE A 264 12.98 18.93 28.88
C PHE A 264 11.98 19.70 29.74
N ASP A 265 11.99 19.52 31.07
CA ASP A 265 11.19 20.29 32.03
C ASP A 265 11.54 21.78 31.92
N GLU A 266 12.83 22.11 31.86
CA GLU A 266 13.30 23.49 31.67
C GLU A 266 12.97 24.02 30.26
N ALA A 267 13.07 23.20 29.21
CA ALA A 267 12.64 23.58 27.85
C ALA A 267 11.14 23.90 27.80
N ILE A 268 10.31 23.06 28.41
CA ILE A 268 8.85 23.25 28.54
C ILE A 268 8.52 24.45 29.43
N ARG A 269 9.31 24.73 30.47
CA ARG A 269 9.16 25.92 31.32
C ARG A 269 9.49 27.21 30.57
N LEU A 270 10.42 27.15 29.60
CA LEU A 270 10.83 28.28 28.77
C LEU A 270 9.90 28.50 27.56
N ASP A 271 9.34 27.44 26.99
CA ASP A 271 8.33 27.47 25.93
C ASP A 271 7.35 26.28 26.07
N PRO A 272 6.20 26.48 26.75
CA PRO A 272 5.16 25.45 26.95
C PRO A 272 4.24 25.22 25.75
N ALA A 273 4.41 25.97 24.66
CA ALA A 273 3.57 25.85 23.46
C ALA A 273 4.07 24.75 22.52
N ASN A 274 5.37 24.45 22.55
CA ASN A 274 6.00 23.51 21.63
C ASN A 274 5.74 22.03 21.99
N SER A 275 4.86 21.38 21.22
CA SER A 275 4.53 19.95 21.35
C SER A 275 5.75 19.04 21.34
N THR A 276 6.79 19.36 20.55
CA THR A 276 8.01 18.55 20.41
C THR A 276 8.71 18.31 21.76
N PHE A 277 8.67 19.28 22.68
CA PHE A 277 9.36 19.15 23.96
C PHE A 277 8.63 18.16 24.88
N TYR A 278 7.29 18.19 24.90
CA TYR A 278 6.46 17.18 25.57
C TYR A 278 6.67 15.80 24.95
N PHE A 279 6.73 15.71 23.62
CA PHE A 279 6.98 14.44 22.92
C PHE A 279 8.36 13.83 23.27
N ASN A 280 9.40 14.66 23.36
CA ASN A 280 10.73 14.19 23.76
C ASN A 280 10.80 13.83 25.25
N ARG A 281 10.10 14.56 26.12
CA ARG A 281 9.98 14.22 27.55
C ARG A 281 9.21 12.91 27.76
N ALA A 282 8.12 12.70 27.02
CA ALA A 282 7.33 11.47 27.04
C ALA A 282 8.17 10.22 26.73
N LYS A 283 9.06 10.30 25.72
CA LYS A 283 10.02 9.20 25.43
C LYS A 283 10.89 8.87 26.63
N SER A 284 11.45 9.87 27.32
CA SER A 284 12.26 9.64 28.53
C SER A 284 11.44 9.07 29.69
N TRP A 285 10.20 9.53 29.90
CA TRP A 285 9.30 8.93 30.90
C TRP A 285 8.97 7.47 30.57
N GLY A 286 8.67 7.17 29.30
CA GLY A 286 8.40 5.81 28.82
C GLY A 286 9.62 4.89 28.97
N LEU A 287 10.84 5.38 28.74
CA LEU A 287 12.08 4.63 28.98
C LEU A 287 12.37 4.43 30.48
N LYS A 288 11.98 5.37 31.34
CA LYS A 288 11.94 5.19 32.81
C LYS A 288 10.75 4.34 33.29
N LYS A 289 9.89 3.84 32.38
CA LYS A 289 8.67 3.06 32.64
C LYS A 289 7.60 3.81 33.45
N ASP A 290 7.67 5.13 33.51
CA ASP A 290 6.61 5.98 34.06
C ASP A 290 5.60 6.29 32.95
N TYR A 291 4.81 5.27 32.61
CA TYR A 291 3.90 5.35 31.48
C TYR A 291 2.76 6.35 31.71
N ALA A 292 2.40 6.66 32.97
CA ALA A 292 1.40 7.66 33.28
C ALA A 292 1.86 9.07 32.89
N ARG A 293 3.09 9.47 33.26
CA ARG A 293 3.66 10.75 32.82
C ARG A 293 3.95 10.78 31.32
N ALA A 294 4.35 9.65 30.74
CA ALA A 294 4.54 9.54 29.30
C ALA A 294 3.23 9.75 28.52
N LEU A 295 2.12 9.14 28.97
CA LEU A 295 0.81 9.33 28.35
C LEU A 295 0.29 10.76 28.52
N ALA A 296 0.39 11.35 29.72
CA ALA A 296 -0.01 12.74 29.94
C ALA A 296 0.77 13.73 29.05
N ASP A 297 2.08 13.51 28.86
CA ASP A 297 2.87 14.30 27.91
C ASP A 297 2.43 14.04 26.45
N LEU A 298 2.11 12.80 26.07
CA LEU A 298 1.62 12.47 24.72
C LEU A 298 0.21 13.00 24.44
N ASP A 299 -0.65 13.09 25.45
CA ASP A 299 -1.94 13.77 25.36
C ASP A 299 -1.75 15.26 25.12
N GLU A 300 -0.80 15.88 25.82
CA GLU A 300 -0.42 17.27 25.60
C GLU A 300 0.23 17.51 24.22
N VAL A 301 0.92 16.50 23.64
CA VAL A 301 1.38 16.52 22.24
C VAL A 301 0.19 16.47 21.29
N VAL A 302 -0.65 15.43 21.38
CA VAL A 302 -1.81 15.21 20.50
C VAL A 302 -2.83 16.36 20.59
N ARG A 303 -2.93 17.03 21.76
CA ARG A 303 -3.79 18.21 21.94
C ARG A 303 -3.24 19.47 21.26
N ARG A 304 -1.91 19.59 21.14
CA ARG A 304 -1.24 20.72 20.45
C ARG A 304 -1.08 20.47 18.95
N ASP A 305 -0.77 19.23 18.57
CA ASP A 305 -0.66 18.77 17.20
C ASP A 305 -1.51 17.49 16.97
N PRO A 306 -2.80 17.64 16.63
CA PRO A 306 -3.69 16.54 16.31
C PRO A 306 -3.42 15.89 14.94
N ALA A 307 -2.41 16.36 14.20
CA ALA A 307 -1.96 15.77 12.94
C ALA A 307 -0.71 14.88 13.12
N ASP A 308 -0.05 14.92 14.29
CA ASP A 308 1.12 14.09 14.59
C ASP A 308 0.75 12.59 14.73
N ALA A 309 0.74 11.90 13.58
CA ALA A 309 0.60 10.46 13.47
C ALA A 309 1.61 9.68 14.34
N GLN A 310 2.81 10.24 14.55
CA GLN A 310 3.85 9.62 15.36
C GLN A 310 3.56 9.76 16.87
N ALA A 311 2.95 10.87 17.33
CA ALA A 311 2.43 11.00 18.69
C ALA A 311 1.34 9.96 18.96
N TYR A 312 0.34 9.84 18.07
CA TYR A 312 -0.69 8.81 18.17
C TYR A 312 -0.09 7.39 18.19
N ARG A 313 0.87 7.06 17.30
CA ARG A 313 1.53 5.74 17.29
C ARG A 313 2.26 5.45 18.60
N VAL A 314 2.96 6.42 19.17
CA VAL A 314 3.71 6.24 20.42
C VAL A 314 2.77 6.18 21.63
N ARG A 315 1.66 6.93 21.62
CA ARG A 315 0.62 6.87 22.66
C ARG A 315 -0.10 5.53 22.64
N GLY A 316 -0.53 5.05 21.47
CA GLY A 316 -1.11 3.72 21.31
C GLY A 316 -0.16 2.59 21.71
N MET A 317 1.13 2.67 21.35
CA MET A 317 2.14 1.72 21.85
C MET A 317 2.25 1.74 23.39
N THR A 318 2.22 2.92 24.00
CA THR A 318 2.34 3.08 25.46
C THR A 318 1.09 2.54 26.17
N MET A 319 -0.10 2.76 25.61
CA MET A 319 -1.37 2.19 26.08
C MET A 319 -1.37 0.65 26.01
N ALA A 320 -0.91 0.07 24.89
CA ALA A 320 -0.80 -1.39 24.76
C ALA A 320 0.14 -1.99 25.82
N ARG A 321 1.27 -1.32 26.12
CA ARG A 321 2.23 -1.77 27.14
C ARG A 321 1.70 -1.76 28.57
N ILE A 322 0.66 -0.98 28.86
CA ILE A 322 -0.04 -1.02 30.17
C ILE A 322 -1.30 -1.89 30.16
N GLY A 323 -1.59 -2.58 29.04
CA GLY A 323 -2.73 -3.48 28.89
C GLY A 323 -3.99 -2.86 28.28
N ASN A 324 -3.99 -1.56 27.94
CA ASN A 324 -5.14 -0.90 27.34
C ASN A 324 -5.14 -1.06 25.81
N SER A 325 -5.35 -2.30 25.35
CA SER A 325 -5.31 -2.65 23.93
C SER A 325 -6.40 -1.97 23.10
N LYS A 326 -7.55 -1.65 23.69
CA LYS A 326 -8.69 -1.05 22.97
C LYS A 326 -8.41 0.41 22.56
N GLU A 327 -7.90 1.21 23.48
CA GLU A 327 -7.47 2.59 23.17
C GLU A 327 -6.19 2.60 22.33
N ALA A 328 -5.29 1.63 22.55
CA ALA A 328 -4.14 1.42 21.69
C ALA A 328 -4.52 1.20 20.22
N PHE A 329 -5.51 0.35 19.94
CA PHE A 329 -6.01 0.17 18.58
C PHE A 329 -6.62 1.45 18.01
N ALA A 330 -7.43 2.19 18.78
CA ALA A 330 -8.00 3.46 18.31
C ALA A 330 -6.93 4.50 17.94
N ASP A 331 -5.86 4.59 18.73
CA ASP A 331 -4.72 5.48 18.45
C ASP A 331 -3.85 5.00 17.30
N LEU A 332 -3.63 3.69 17.17
CA LEU A 332 -2.86 3.12 16.05
C LEU A 332 -3.64 3.20 14.73
N ASP A 333 -4.95 2.99 14.76
CA ASP A 333 -5.85 3.24 13.64
C ASP A 333 -5.86 4.73 13.27
N LYS A 334 -5.83 5.63 14.27
CA LYS A 334 -5.73 7.07 14.03
C LYS A 334 -4.39 7.44 13.40
N ALA A 335 -3.27 6.91 13.91
CA ALA A 335 -1.94 7.08 13.33
C ALA A 335 -1.87 6.58 11.88
N ILE A 336 -2.42 5.38 11.62
CA ILE A 336 -2.54 4.81 10.26
C ILE A 336 -3.41 5.69 9.37
N SER A 337 -4.54 6.21 9.86
CA SER A 337 -5.41 7.10 9.07
C SER A 337 -4.76 8.44 8.72
N LEU A 338 -3.89 8.95 9.60
CA LEU A 338 -3.13 10.19 9.40
C LEU A 338 -1.93 9.97 8.47
N LYS A 339 -1.30 8.79 8.52
CA LYS A 339 -0.18 8.41 7.65
C LYS A 339 -0.25 6.92 7.23
N PRO A 340 -1.07 6.58 6.21
CA PRO A 340 -1.25 5.18 5.75
C PRO A 340 0.00 4.56 5.11
N THR A 341 1.06 5.35 4.90
CA THR A 341 2.34 4.93 4.36
C THR A 341 3.43 4.75 5.43
N ASP A 342 3.12 4.87 6.73
CA ASP A 342 4.08 4.54 7.80
C ASP A 342 4.01 3.03 8.14
N PRO A 343 4.96 2.20 7.67
CA PRO A 343 4.98 0.77 7.99
C PRO A 343 5.11 0.53 9.50
N ARG A 344 5.68 1.47 10.27
CA ARG A 344 5.81 1.33 11.73
C ARG A 344 4.46 1.38 12.44
N SER A 345 3.45 2.06 11.89
CA SER A 345 2.12 2.07 12.50
C SER A 345 1.42 0.73 12.38
N TYR A 346 1.52 0.08 11.20
CA TYR A 346 1.05 -1.30 11.00
C TYR A 346 1.85 -2.30 11.83
N PHE A 347 3.19 -2.23 11.82
CA PHE A 347 4.04 -3.11 12.64
C PHE A 347 3.69 -3.04 14.14
N VAL A 348 3.51 -1.83 14.68
CA VAL A 348 3.15 -1.67 16.10
C VAL A 348 1.74 -2.19 16.39
N ARG A 349 0.78 -2.03 15.47
CA ARG A 349 -0.56 -2.63 15.60
C ARG A 349 -0.53 -4.15 15.53
N ALA A 350 0.33 -4.74 14.71
CA ALA A 350 0.55 -6.18 14.70
C ALA A 350 1.05 -6.75 16.03
N LEU A 351 1.96 -6.04 16.72
CA LEU A 351 2.44 -6.45 18.04
C LEU A 351 1.34 -6.41 19.11
N VAL A 352 0.29 -5.60 18.94
CA VAL A 352 -0.91 -5.64 19.81
C VAL A 352 -1.83 -6.81 19.42
N TRP A 353 -1.91 -7.16 18.14
CA TRP A 353 -2.64 -8.33 17.66
C TRP A 353 -1.98 -9.67 17.99
N GLU A 354 -0.65 -9.74 18.11
CA GLU A 354 0.14 -11.00 18.16
C GLU A 354 -0.44 -12.09 19.08
N ALA A 355 -0.79 -11.72 20.32
CA ALA A 355 -1.31 -12.66 21.32
C ALA A 355 -2.83 -12.91 21.23
N SER A 356 -3.59 -12.06 20.53
CA SER A 356 -5.06 -12.07 20.52
C SER A 356 -5.67 -12.53 19.18
N ASP A 357 -5.04 -12.17 18.07
CA ASP A 357 -5.42 -12.55 16.72
C ASP A 357 -4.15 -12.61 15.83
N PRO A 358 -3.42 -13.75 15.85
CA PRO A 358 -2.17 -13.88 15.11
C PRO A 358 -2.37 -13.78 13.58
N ASP A 359 -3.59 -13.94 13.06
CA ASP A 359 -3.87 -13.74 11.64
C ASP A 359 -3.99 -12.26 11.28
N LYS A 360 -4.57 -11.42 12.15
CA LYS A 360 -4.48 -9.95 12.01
C LYS A 360 -3.06 -9.44 12.24
N ALA A 361 -2.31 -10.02 13.17
CA ALA A 361 -0.90 -9.70 13.35
C ALA A 361 -0.09 -9.99 12.08
N ILE A 362 -0.28 -11.16 11.48
CA ILE A 362 0.34 -11.50 10.19
C ILE A 362 -0.11 -10.55 9.08
N ALA A 363 -1.39 -10.15 9.02
CA ALA A 363 -1.89 -9.20 8.01
C ALA A 363 -1.31 -7.79 8.15
N ASP A 364 -1.19 -7.26 9.37
CA ASP A 364 -0.54 -5.97 9.62
C ASP A 364 0.99 -6.04 9.40
N LEU A 365 1.63 -7.19 9.67
CA LEU A 365 3.03 -7.43 9.31
C LEU A 365 3.24 -7.54 7.80
N ASP A 366 2.35 -8.23 7.08
CA ASP A 366 2.36 -8.26 5.60
C ASP A 366 2.18 -6.87 5.00
N GLN A 367 1.33 -6.03 5.60
CA GLN A 367 1.18 -4.63 5.17
C GLN A 367 2.43 -3.79 5.50
N ALA A 368 3.07 -3.99 6.66
CA ALA A 368 4.35 -3.35 7.00
C ALA A 368 5.48 -3.79 6.04
N ILE A 369 5.53 -5.07 5.65
CA ILE A 369 6.47 -5.60 4.65
C ILE A 369 6.14 -5.08 3.25
N ALA A 370 4.88 -4.91 2.88
CA ALA A 370 4.50 -4.36 1.58
C ALA A 370 4.88 -2.87 1.45
N LEU A 371 4.80 -2.11 2.56
CA LEU A 371 5.18 -0.70 2.64
C LEU A 371 6.70 -0.48 2.75
N ASP A 372 7.43 -1.40 3.39
CA ASP A 372 8.90 -1.43 3.41
C ASP A 372 9.42 -2.86 3.22
N PRO A 373 9.55 -3.33 1.97
CA PRO A 373 10.03 -4.68 1.68
C PRO A 373 11.49 -4.89 2.05
N SER A 374 12.27 -3.81 2.21
CA SER A 374 13.70 -3.86 2.54
C SER A 374 13.93 -4.31 3.98
N ASN A 375 13.00 -3.95 4.88
CA ASN A 375 13.11 -4.22 6.31
C ASN A 375 12.96 -5.71 6.63
N ALA A 376 14.01 -6.28 7.22
CA ALA A 376 14.08 -7.69 7.56
C ALA A 376 13.32 -8.02 8.85
N ASP A 377 13.15 -7.05 9.75
CA ASP A 377 12.59 -7.25 11.09
C ASP A 377 11.09 -7.57 10.98
N TYR A 378 10.37 -6.91 10.06
CA TYR A 378 8.96 -7.20 9.78
C TYR A 378 8.77 -8.62 9.23
N ARG A 379 9.65 -9.07 8.33
CA ARG A 379 9.66 -10.46 7.81
C ARG A 379 10.01 -11.47 8.90
N LYS A 380 10.86 -11.10 9.85
CA LYS A 380 11.26 -11.96 10.96
C LYS A 380 10.19 -12.07 12.04
N GLU A 381 9.51 -10.98 12.39
CA GLU A 381 8.37 -11.01 13.31
C GLU A 381 7.20 -11.76 12.68
N ARG A 382 6.93 -11.58 11.38
CA ARG A 382 5.93 -12.37 10.67
C ARG A 382 6.23 -13.87 10.74
N LEU A 383 7.50 -14.25 10.62
CA LEU A 383 7.94 -15.64 10.79
C LEU A 383 7.81 -16.11 12.24
N SER A 384 8.10 -15.25 13.23
CA SER A 384 7.91 -15.49 14.66
C SER A 384 6.45 -15.84 14.99
N VAL A 385 5.50 -14.95 14.65
CA VAL A 385 4.06 -15.17 14.84
C VAL A 385 3.58 -16.42 14.10
N GLN A 386 4.08 -16.68 12.89
CA GLN A 386 3.73 -17.88 12.12
C GLN A 386 4.30 -19.19 12.69
N LEU A 387 5.43 -19.14 13.41
CA LEU A 387 6.00 -20.28 14.14
C LEU A 387 5.27 -20.52 15.46
N ASP A 388 4.93 -19.47 16.20
CA ASP A 388 4.21 -19.60 17.48
C ASP A 388 2.76 -20.04 17.27
N LYS A 389 2.09 -19.58 16.21
CA LYS A 389 0.81 -20.17 15.75
C LYS A 389 0.90 -21.68 15.50
N ARG A 390 2.06 -22.21 15.08
CA ARG A 390 2.30 -23.65 14.93
C ARG A 390 2.66 -24.37 16.24
N ARG A 391 3.25 -23.69 17.22
CA ARG A 391 3.53 -24.26 18.56
C ARG A 391 2.26 -24.50 19.38
N VAL A 392 1.21 -23.71 19.17
CA VAL A 392 -0.06 -23.76 19.94
C VAL A 392 -1.04 -24.85 19.46
N SER A 393 -0.80 -25.53 18.34
CA SER A 393 -1.63 -26.66 17.88
C SER A 393 -1.13 -28.01 18.43
N PRO A 394 -1.85 -28.69 19.35
CA PRO A 394 -1.35 -29.90 20.00
C PRO A 394 -1.55 -31.18 19.17
N LYS A 395 -0.66 -32.16 19.38
CA LYS A 395 -0.82 -33.54 18.86
C LYS A 395 -1.93 -34.28 19.60
N THR A 396 -2.95 -34.77 18.89
CA THR A 396 -3.75 -35.94 19.31
C THR A 396 -4.22 -36.78 18.13
N ALA A 397 -3.55 -37.92 17.91
CA ALA A 397 -4.14 -39.14 17.34
C ALA A 397 -3.10 -40.28 17.35
N GLN A 398 -2.97 -40.99 18.48
CA GLN A 398 -2.46 -42.36 18.48
C GLN A 398 -3.48 -43.28 19.14
N ALA A 399 -3.95 -44.24 18.34
CA ALA A 399 -4.52 -45.54 18.69
C ALA A 399 -5.39 -45.71 19.95
N THR A 400 -6.66 -46.07 19.74
CA THR A 400 -7.39 -47.01 20.62
C THR A 400 -8.32 -47.91 19.81
N ASP A 401 -8.24 -49.21 20.03
CA ASP A 401 -9.27 -50.22 19.76
C ASP A 401 -8.88 -51.49 20.57
N PRO A 402 -9.79 -52.41 20.94
CA PRO A 402 -11.03 -52.19 21.70
C PRO A 402 -11.14 -53.13 22.94
N ALA A 403 -11.91 -52.76 23.97
CA ALA A 403 -12.51 -53.74 24.91
C ALA A 403 -13.66 -53.20 25.81
N ALA A 404 -14.79 -53.90 25.73
CA ALA A 404 -15.95 -54.00 26.62
C ALA A 404 -16.00 -53.32 28.02
N SER A 405 -17.16 -52.71 28.32
CA SER A 405 -17.93 -52.99 29.56
C SER A 405 -18.94 -54.12 29.26
N PRO A 406 -19.49 -54.88 30.25
CA PRO A 406 -20.75 -54.39 30.90
C PRO A 406 -21.07 -54.92 32.33
N ALA A 407 -21.86 -54.14 33.09
CA ALA A 407 -22.75 -54.49 34.24
C ALA A 407 -23.13 -53.19 34.97
N TYR A 408 -24.29 -52.91 35.61
CA TYR A 408 -25.70 -53.39 35.69
C TYR A 408 -26.44 -52.29 36.53
N GLY A 409 -27.74 -51.97 36.48
CA GLY A 409 -28.91 -52.35 35.67
C GLY A 409 -30.21 -51.74 36.28
N ALA A 410 -31.36 -51.81 35.57
CA ALA A 410 -32.71 -51.25 35.94
C ALA A 410 -32.81 -49.69 35.94
N GLY A 411 -33.89 -49.02 35.52
CA GLY A 411 -35.30 -49.40 35.29
C GLY A 411 -36.17 -49.03 36.52
N GLY A 412 -37.23 -48.21 36.47
CA GLY A 412 -37.83 -47.39 35.40
C GLY A 412 -39.23 -46.89 35.87
N ALA A 413 -39.64 -45.65 35.53
CA ALA A 413 -41.00 -45.13 35.74
C ALA A 413 -41.18 -43.82 34.93
N ALA A 414 -42.41 -43.50 34.56
CA ALA A 414 -42.76 -42.32 33.75
C ALA A 414 -43.57 -41.30 34.55
N ASP A 415 -43.43 -40.01 34.23
CA ASP A 415 -44.53 -39.12 33.85
C ASP A 415 -43.99 -37.73 33.41
N ALA A 416 -44.76 -37.03 32.58
CA ALA A 416 -44.48 -35.70 32.04
C ALA A 416 -45.57 -34.71 32.54
N PRO A 417 -45.54 -33.38 32.26
CA PRO A 417 -44.63 -32.62 31.40
C PRO A 417 -44.14 -31.23 31.93
N ALA A 418 -43.38 -30.53 31.07
CA ALA A 418 -43.23 -29.06 30.94
C ALA A 418 -41.88 -28.38 31.31
N ALA A 419 -41.51 -27.42 30.45
CA ALA A 419 -40.50 -26.35 30.57
C ALA A 419 -39.00 -26.74 30.76
N PRO A 420 -38.12 -26.48 29.76
CA PRO A 420 -36.68 -26.57 29.93
C PRO A 420 -36.04 -25.24 30.37
N GLN A 421 -35.34 -25.24 31.50
CA GLN A 421 -34.26 -24.29 31.80
C GLN A 421 -32.98 -25.02 32.24
N ALA A 422 -31.86 -24.61 31.63
CA ALA A 422 -30.45 -24.69 32.03
C ALA A 422 -29.86 -25.94 32.72
N ALA A 423 -28.86 -26.55 32.07
CA ALA A 423 -27.61 -26.97 32.73
C ALA A 423 -26.41 -27.01 31.73
N LYS A 424 -25.20 -26.78 32.25
CA LYS A 424 -23.93 -26.59 31.51
C LYS A 424 -23.32 -27.91 30.95
N PRO A 425 -22.52 -27.87 29.87
CA PRO A 425 -21.44 -28.81 29.61
C PRO A 425 -20.15 -28.44 30.37
N ALA A 426 -19.32 -29.43 30.72
CA ALA A 426 -18.11 -29.28 31.52
C ALA A 426 -16.83 -28.99 30.68
N ALA A 427 -15.78 -28.52 31.36
CA ALA A 427 -14.49 -28.16 30.76
C ALA A 427 -13.57 -29.38 30.47
N PRO A 428 -12.84 -29.40 29.34
CA PRO A 428 -11.70 -30.30 29.10
C PRO A 428 -10.37 -29.76 29.71
N PRO A 429 -9.29 -30.58 29.74
CA PRO A 429 -8.21 -30.43 30.73
C PRO A 429 -7.03 -29.53 30.33
N ALA A 430 -6.28 -29.09 31.34
CA ALA A 430 -5.08 -28.25 31.21
C ALA A 430 -3.76 -29.01 31.42
N TYR A 431 -2.69 -28.60 30.74
CA TYR A 431 -1.33 -28.58 31.31
C TYR A 431 -0.40 -27.56 30.62
N GLU A 432 0.61 -27.09 31.36
CA GLU A 432 1.52 -25.96 31.04
C GLU A 432 2.79 -26.37 30.28
N PRO A 433 3.60 -25.37 29.86
CA PRO A 433 5.02 -25.43 30.26
C PRO A 433 5.62 -24.11 30.82
N LEU A 434 6.32 -24.27 31.95
CA LEU A 434 7.45 -23.49 32.48
C LEU A 434 7.33 -21.96 32.65
N GLN A 435 7.18 -21.56 33.91
CA GLN A 435 7.22 -20.18 34.39
C GLN A 435 8.65 -19.70 34.73
N LEU A 436 8.95 -18.44 34.40
CA LEU A 436 9.75 -17.55 35.25
C LEU A 436 8.87 -16.34 35.58
N TYR A 437 8.44 -16.30 36.85
CA TYR A 437 7.29 -15.60 37.44
C TYR A 437 7.25 -14.05 37.30
N PRO A 438 6.10 -13.39 37.58
CA PRO A 438 4.71 -13.90 37.73
C PRO A 438 3.70 -13.30 36.73
N LYS A 439 2.57 -13.97 36.52
CA LYS A 439 1.44 -13.47 35.71
C LYS A 439 0.78 -12.25 36.37
N LYS A 440 0.36 -11.26 35.56
CA LYS A 440 -0.95 -10.62 35.74
C LYS A 440 -1.94 -11.41 34.87
N GLU A 441 -3.09 -11.72 35.44
CA GLU A 441 -4.15 -12.43 34.73
C GLU A 441 -4.91 -11.43 33.82
N ASP A 442 -5.24 -11.84 32.60
CA ASP A 442 -6.17 -11.10 31.75
C ASP A 442 -7.59 -11.50 32.19
N HIS A 443 -8.34 -10.50 32.66
CA HIS A 443 -9.68 -10.67 33.18
C HIS A 443 -10.76 -10.07 32.27
N SER A 444 -10.43 -9.63 31.05
CA SER A 444 -11.32 -8.85 30.18
C SER A 444 -12.73 -9.45 30.01
N ASP A 445 -12.81 -10.75 29.69
CA ASP A 445 -14.09 -11.46 29.55
C ASP A 445 -14.86 -11.59 30.88
N LEU A 446 -14.13 -11.76 32.00
CA LEU A 446 -14.71 -11.89 33.33
C LEU A 446 -15.23 -10.54 33.84
N VAL A 447 -14.54 -9.44 33.53
CA VAL A 447 -14.96 -8.06 33.79
C VAL A 447 -16.21 -7.73 32.98
N ALA A 448 -16.22 -8.02 31.68
CA ALA A 448 -17.39 -7.81 30.82
C ALA A 448 -18.63 -8.62 31.29
N TRP A 449 -18.43 -9.87 31.70
CA TRP A 449 -19.51 -10.70 32.25
C TRP A 449 -20.05 -10.15 33.58
N ASN A 450 -19.17 -9.72 34.50
CA ASN A 450 -19.59 -9.13 35.77
C ASN A 450 -20.24 -7.75 35.59
N LEU A 451 -19.76 -6.90 34.67
CA LEU A 451 -20.41 -5.63 34.35
C LEU A 451 -21.85 -5.83 33.88
N LYS A 452 -22.06 -6.78 32.96
CA LYS A 452 -23.41 -7.11 32.49
C LYS A 452 -24.29 -7.64 33.63
N ARG A 453 -23.76 -8.55 34.44
CA ARG A 453 -24.49 -9.14 35.57
C ARG A 453 -24.85 -8.10 36.65
N GLY A 454 -23.95 -7.18 36.97
CA GLY A 454 -24.20 -6.10 37.93
C GLY A 454 -25.33 -5.18 37.45
N LEU A 455 -25.35 -4.83 36.16
CA LEU A 455 -26.46 -4.08 35.55
C LEU A 455 -27.78 -4.86 35.57
N GLU A 456 -27.75 -6.18 35.29
CA GLU A 456 -28.93 -7.05 35.40
C GLU A 456 -29.46 -7.11 36.85
N GLN A 457 -28.59 -7.16 37.85
CA GLN A 457 -28.96 -7.10 39.29
C GLN A 457 -29.54 -5.74 39.68
N GLN A 458 -28.95 -4.64 39.21
CA GLN A 458 -29.42 -3.28 39.47
C GLN A 458 -30.83 -3.04 38.89
N VAL A 459 -31.11 -3.56 37.69
CA VAL A 459 -32.47 -3.56 37.09
C VAL A 459 -33.46 -4.44 37.86
N GLN A 460 -32.98 -5.51 38.51
CA GLN A 460 -33.79 -6.38 39.37
C GLN A 460 -33.98 -5.84 40.81
N GLY A 461 -33.36 -4.71 41.15
CA GLY A 461 -33.40 -4.12 42.49
C GLY A 461 -32.40 -4.70 43.49
N ASP A 462 -31.55 -5.63 43.09
CA ASP A 462 -30.43 -6.14 43.90
C ASP A 462 -29.21 -5.20 43.79
N VAL A 463 -29.37 -3.99 44.35
CA VAL A 463 -28.35 -2.95 44.30
C VAL A 463 -27.10 -3.37 45.08
N GLY A 464 -27.25 -4.10 46.19
CA GLY A 464 -26.12 -4.62 46.97
C GLY A 464 -25.28 -5.63 46.18
N GLY A 465 -25.93 -6.63 45.58
CA GLY A 465 -25.25 -7.60 44.73
C GLY A 465 -24.65 -6.98 43.46
N ALA A 466 -25.21 -5.86 42.96
CA ALA A 466 -24.60 -5.07 41.89
C ALA A 466 -23.31 -4.38 42.34
N ILE A 467 -23.29 -3.72 43.51
CA ILE A 467 -22.09 -3.07 44.08
C ILE A 467 -20.96 -4.09 44.28
N ASP A 468 -21.26 -5.27 44.85
CA ASP A 468 -20.28 -6.34 45.03
C ASP A 468 -19.72 -6.83 43.69
N THR A 469 -20.60 -7.00 42.69
CA THR A 469 -20.22 -7.50 41.36
C THR A 469 -19.39 -6.47 40.57
N PHE A 470 -19.71 -5.18 40.65
CA PHE A 470 -18.87 -4.12 40.09
C PHE A 470 -17.56 -3.95 40.87
N SER A 471 -17.56 -4.11 42.19
CA SER A 471 -16.34 -4.10 43.00
C SER A 471 -15.40 -5.24 42.66
N PHE A 472 -15.94 -6.43 42.39
CA PHE A 472 -15.17 -7.55 41.87
C PHE A 472 -14.63 -7.26 40.46
N ALA A 473 -15.45 -6.67 39.57
CA ALA A 473 -14.97 -6.21 38.26
C ALA A 473 -13.83 -5.17 38.36
N ILE A 474 -13.86 -4.28 39.35
CA ILE A 474 -12.80 -3.30 39.63
C ILE A 474 -11.54 -3.96 40.23
N GLN A 475 -11.68 -5.01 41.04
CA GLN A 475 -10.52 -5.77 41.54
C GLN A 475 -9.81 -6.51 40.41
N LEU A 476 -10.57 -6.99 39.42
CA LEU A 476 -10.08 -7.66 38.23
C LEU A 476 -9.46 -6.68 37.22
N ASP A 477 -10.09 -5.52 36.98
CA ASP A 477 -9.54 -4.43 36.16
C ASP A 477 -9.67 -3.06 36.86
N PRO A 478 -8.62 -2.63 37.59
CA PRO A 478 -8.57 -1.34 38.29
C PRO A 478 -8.50 -0.09 37.39
N TYR A 479 -8.57 -0.26 36.06
CA TYR A 479 -8.60 0.82 35.09
C TYR A 479 -9.92 0.87 34.30
N ASN A 480 -10.90 0.04 34.65
CA ASN A 480 -12.18 0.00 33.98
C ASN A 480 -13.09 1.17 34.36
N ALA A 481 -13.06 2.26 33.59
CA ALA A 481 -13.90 3.44 33.81
C ALA A 481 -15.41 3.12 33.91
N GLU A 482 -15.86 2.07 33.22
CA GLU A 482 -17.26 1.65 33.22
C GLU A 482 -17.67 0.92 34.50
N ALA A 483 -16.77 0.11 35.08
CA ALA A 483 -17.01 -0.53 36.37
C ALA A 483 -17.05 0.49 37.52
N PHE A 484 -16.12 1.46 37.53
CA PHE A 484 -16.16 2.58 38.49
C PHE A 484 -17.44 3.41 38.33
N TYR A 485 -17.83 3.77 37.10
CA TYR A 485 -19.04 4.54 36.84
C TYR A 485 -20.32 3.80 37.28
N ASN A 486 -20.48 2.54 36.90
CA ASN A 486 -21.67 1.77 37.27
C ASN A 486 -21.74 1.48 38.77
N ARG A 487 -20.59 1.27 39.44
CA ARG A 487 -20.55 1.21 40.92
C ARG A 487 -20.93 2.55 41.54
N ALA A 488 -20.43 3.68 41.02
CA ALA A 488 -20.80 5.00 41.52
C ALA A 488 -22.32 5.24 41.47
N LEU A 489 -23.00 4.83 40.39
CA LEU A 489 -24.46 4.89 40.29
C LEU A 489 -25.17 3.99 41.32
N ALA A 490 -24.65 2.77 41.53
CA ALA A 490 -25.24 1.83 42.48
C ALA A 490 -25.03 2.31 43.94
N GLU A 491 -23.85 2.81 44.28
CA GLU A 491 -23.51 3.42 45.58
C GLU A 491 -24.36 4.67 45.86
N ALA A 492 -24.51 5.57 44.88
CA ALA A 492 -25.39 6.74 44.98
C ALA A 492 -26.85 6.32 45.23
N SER A 493 -27.32 5.25 44.59
CA SER A 493 -28.67 4.72 44.83
C SER A 493 -28.87 4.08 46.22
N GLN A 494 -27.80 3.86 46.99
CA GLN A 494 -27.87 3.52 48.42
C GLN A 494 -27.57 4.71 49.36
N GLY A 495 -27.28 5.90 48.84
CA GLY A 495 -26.89 7.09 49.62
C GLY A 495 -25.43 7.08 50.10
N ASN A 496 -24.56 6.29 49.47
CA ASN A 496 -23.12 6.24 49.77
C ASN A 496 -22.36 7.33 48.98
N ASP A 497 -22.84 8.58 49.05
CA ASP A 497 -22.47 9.67 48.12
C ASP A 497 -20.97 9.98 48.09
N ALA A 498 -20.27 9.81 49.23
CA ALA A 498 -18.83 10.00 49.31
C ALA A 498 -18.02 8.96 48.51
N LEU A 499 -18.49 7.70 48.49
CA LEU A 499 -17.90 6.62 47.68
C LEU A 499 -18.29 6.79 46.21
N ALA A 500 -19.56 7.10 45.93
CA ALA A 500 -20.03 7.40 44.59
C ALA A 500 -19.24 8.54 43.94
N ALA A 501 -19.03 9.66 44.65
CA ALA A 501 -18.25 10.78 44.14
C ALA A 501 -16.75 10.45 43.96
N ALA A 502 -16.19 9.54 44.76
CA ALA A 502 -14.81 9.08 44.59
C ALA A 502 -14.66 8.20 43.34
N ASP A 503 -15.58 7.26 43.14
CA ASP A 503 -15.61 6.39 41.97
C ASP A 503 -15.96 7.15 40.69
N CYS A 504 -16.87 8.14 40.74
CA CYS A 504 -17.17 8.97 39.57
C CYS A 504 -15.98 9.87 39.18
N ARG A 505 -15.26 10.46 40.15
CA ARG A 505 -13.97 11.13 39.86
C ARG A 505 -13.00 10.15 39.19
N ARG A 506 -12.86 8.94 39.75
CA ARG A 506 -11.97 7.92 39.18
C ARG A 506 -12.39 7.49 37.77
N ALA A 507 -13.68 7.39 37.49
CA ALA A 507 -14.21 7.11 36.16
C ALA A 507 -13.97 8.24 35.16
N VAL A 508 -14.01 9.51 35.60
CA VAL A 508 -13.69 10.69 34.76
C VAL A 508 -12.19 10.83 34.51
N ASP A 509 -11.35 10.52 35.50
CA ASP A 509 -9.89 10.45 35.33
C ASP A 509 -9.47 9.38 34.30
N LEU A 510 -10.27 8.31 34.16
CA LEU A 510 -10.05 7.20 33.23
C LEU A 510 -10.75 7.41 31.88
N ASP A 511 -11.90 8.08 31.83
CA ASP A 511 -12.64 8.44 30.61
C ASP A 511 -13.23 9.87 30.74
N PRO A 512 -12.50 10.90 30.29
CA PRO A 512 -12.94 12.30 30.42
C PRO A 512 -14.27 12.65 29.76
N LYS A 513 -14.78 11.80 28.85
CA LYS A 513 -16.10 12.01 28.23
C LYS A 513 -17.25 11.79 29.21
N ARG A 514 -17.03 11.06 30.31
CA ARG A 514 -18.01 10.81 31.38
C ARG A 514 -18.18 11.98 32.35
N ALA A 515 -17.40 13.06 32.20
CA ALA A 515 -17.51 14.25 33.04
C ALA A 515 -18.92 14.86 33.04
N GLY A 516 -19.63 14.80 31.91
CA GLY A 516 -21.04 15.23 31.83
C GLY A 516 -21.97 14.32 32.64
N SER A 517 -21.85 13.00 32.47
CA SER A 517 -22.73 12.01 33.09
C SER A 517 -22.55 11.86 34.61
N CYS A 518 -21.33 12.07 35.12
CA CYS A 518 -21.10 12.10 36.57
C CYS A 518 -21.69 13.36 37.26
N ASN A 519 -21.88 14.47 36.54
CA ASN A 519 -22.44 15.70 37.11
C ASN A 519 -23.96 15.64 37.33
N GLU A 520 -24.67 14.67 36.75
CA GLU A 520 -26.12 14.50 36.94
C GLU A 520 -26.49 13.73 38.22
N HIS A 521 -25.51 13.14 38.92
CA HIS A 521 -25.74 12.13 39.97
C HIS A 521 -24.98 12.36 41.29
N ALA A 522 -24.45 13.56 41.53
CA ALA A 522 -23.86 13.96 42.81
C ALA A 522 -24.82 14.91 43.56
N PRO A 523 -25.46 14.50 44.68
CA PRO A 523 -26.35 15.38 45.44
C PRO A 523 -25.57 16.38 46.31
N ASP A 524 -25.81 17.68 46.05
CA ASP A 524 -25.94 18.84 46.96
C ASP A 524 -25.07 18.98 48.25
N GLU A 525 -24.63 20.19 48.63
CA GLU A 525 -25.50 21.28 49.12
C GLU A 525 -24.94 22.72 48.85
N PRO A 526 -25.78 23.78 48.89
CA PRO A 526 -27.15 23.84 48.36
C PRO A 526 -27.54 25.22 47.75
N ALA A 527 -28.72 25.26 47.09
CA ALA A 527 -29.60 26.44 46.95
C ALA A 527 -29.06 27.69 46.19
N GLN A 528 -29.69 28.19 45.12
CA GLN A 528 -31.13 28.46 45.00
C GLN A 528 -31.53 28.84 43.55
N SER A 529 -32.81 28.71 43.25
CA SER A 529 -33.42 29.10 41.96
C SER A 529 -33.42 30.61 41.70
N ALA A 530 -32.92 31.06 40.55
CA ALA A 530 -33.47 32.19 39.78
C ALA A 530 -32.82 32.30 38.39
N ALA A 531 -33.57 32.77 37.40
CA ALA A 531 -33.02 33.11 36.08
C ALA A 531 -32.13 34.36 36.18
N GLY A 532 -30.83 34.21 35.92
CA GLY A 532 -29.90 35.36 35.90
C GLY A 532 -28.45 34.97 35.60
N LYS A 533 -27.88 35.58 34.56
CA LYS A 533 -26.46 35.65 34.18
C LYS A 533 -25.46 34.95 35.14
N ILE A 534 -25.07 33.71 34.84
CA ILE A 534 -23.77 33.21 35.30
C ILE A 534 -22.71 33.77 34.35
N ARG A 535 -21.85 34.65 34.87
CA ARG A 535 -20.65 35.09 34.15
C ARG A 535 -19.55 34.05 34.39
N ASP A 536 -18.98 33.52 33.32
CA ASP A 536 -17.80 32.64 33.36
C ASP A 536 -16.60 33.35 32.72
N PRO A 537 -15.92 34.24 33.47
CA PRO A 537 -14.77 34.97 32.96
C PRO A 537 -13.55 34.07 32.70
N ALA A 538 -13.48 32.88 33.30
CA ALA A 538 -12.38 31.94 33.09
C ALA A 538 -12.53 31.26 31.71
N ALA A 539 -13.70 30.72 31.39
CA ALA A 539 -13.97 30.16 30.08
C ALA A 539 -13.99 31.23 28.98
N ALA A 540 -14.51 32.44 29.27
CA ALA A 540 -14.46 33.56 28.34
C ALA A 540 -13.00 33.94 27.99
N LYS A 541 -12.11 34.01 28.98
CA LYS A 541 -10.69 34.32 28.76
C LYS A 541 -10.00 33.31 27.83
N VAL A 542 -10.20 32.00 28.04
CA VAL A 542 -9.63 30.95 27.18
C VAL A 542 -10.12 31.08 25.72
N LEU A 543 -11.38 31.47 25.52
CA LEU A 543 -11.93 31.71 24.18
C LEU A 543 -11.39 32.98 23.52
N ILE A 544 -11.09 34.03 24.29
CA ILE A 544 -10.45 35.25 23.77
C ILE A 544 -9.01 34.96 23.32
N GLU A 545 -8.22 34.28 24.16
CA GLU A 545 -6.85 33.88 23.83
C GLU A 545 -6.80 32.97 22.58
N ARG A 546 -7.76 32.04 22.46
CA ARG A 546 -7.90 31.21 21.25
C ARG A 546 -8.30 32.01 20.00
N ALA A 547 -9.11 33.05 20.16
CA ALA A 547 -9.49 33.93 19.06
C ALA A 547 -8.35 34.85 18.60
N GLU A 548 -7.54 35.37 19.52
CA GLU A 548 -6.34 36.15 19.18
C GLU A 548 -5.32 35.32 18.39
N ALA A 549 -5.09 34.07 18.80
CA ALA A 549 -4.24 33.13 18.05
C ALA A 549 -4.75 32.90 16.61
N ARG A 550 -6.07 32.70 16.44
CA ARG A 550 -6.70 32.52 15.11
C ARG A 550 -6.59 33.76 14.21
N LEU A 551 -6.56 34.97 14.78
CA LEU A 551 -6.37 36.20 14.01
C LEU A 551 -4.94 36.39 13.52
N ALA A 552 -3.95 35.88 14.25
CA ALA A 552 -2.54 35.89 13.82
C ALA A 552 -2.28 34.98 12.60
N GLU A 553 -3.10 33.94 12.41
CA GLU A 553 -2.99 32.93 11.34
C GLU A 553 -3.98 33.14 10.18
N PHE A 554 -4.54 34.35 10.02
CA PHE A 554 -5.50 34.75 8.98
C PHE A 554 -6.91 34.10 9.03
N SER A 555 -7.27 33.36 10.10
CA SER A 555 -8.61 32.75 10.26
C SER A 555 -9.60 33.63 11.01
N SER A 556 -10.03 34.73 10.37
CA SER A 556 -10.94 35.71 10.96
C SER A 556 -12.34 35.14 11.33
N GLY A 557 -12.89 34.24 10.51
CA GLY A 557 -14.21 33.65 10.74
C GLY A 557 -14.27 32.79 12.00
N GLY A 558 -13.25 31.96 12.25
CA GLY A 558 -13.14 31.13 13.44
C GLY A 558 -12.91 31.95 14.72
N ALA A 559 -12.24 33.10 14.63
CA ALA A 559 -12.06 34.01 15.76
C ALA A 559 -13.39 34.68 16.17
N LEU A 560 -14.21 35.11 15.20
CA LEU A 560 -15.49 35.77 15.47
C LEU A 560 -16.49 34.88 16.25
N LEU A 561 -16.50 33.57 15.98
CA LEU A 561 -17.34 32.60 16.70
C LEU A 561 -16.89 32.42 18.17
N ASP A 562 -15.59 32.29 18.39
CA ASP A 562 -15.02 32.18 19.75
C ASP A 562 -15.31 33.43 20.57
N LEU A 563 -15.18 34.62 19.97
CA LEU A 563 -15.46 35.90 20.62
C LEU A 563 -16.95 36.13 20.87
N ALA A 564 -17.83 35.66 19.97
CA ALA A 564 -19.27 35.66 20.22
C ALA A 564 -19.63 34.76 21.41
N LYS A 565 -19.00 33.58 21.54
CA LYS A 565 -19.19 32.70 22.69
C LYS A 565 -18.57 33.29 23.96
N ALA A 566 -17.38 33.87 23.90
CA ALA A 566 -16.74 34.57 25.03
C ALA A 566 -17.63 35.69 25.57
N ILE A 567 -18.20 36.54 24.70
CA ILE A 567 -19.13 37.61 25.07
C ILE A 567 -20.45 37.06 25.62
N SER A 568 -20.90 35.87 25.22
CA SER A 568 -22.06 35.22 25.84
C SER A 568 -21.79 34.72 27.27
N LEU A 569 -20.52 34.41 27.59
CA LEU A 569 -20.07 33.90 28.88
C LEU A 569 -19.62 35.03 29.82
N ASP A 570 -19.03 36.11 29.29
CA ASP A 570 -18.66 37.31 30.03
C ASP A 570 -19.04 38.59 29.25
N PRO A 571 -20.30 39.06 29.33
CA PRO A 571 -20.81 40.16 28.50
C PRO A 571 -20.23 41.54 28.79
N ASP A 572 -19.45 41.68 29.86
CA ASP A 572 -18.80 42.94 30.25
C ASP A 572 -17.27 42.86 30.07
N ASN A 573 -16.77 41.87 29.32
CA ASN A 573 -15.35 41.65 29.07
C ASN A 573 -14.80 42.56 27.95
N ALA A 574 -14.07 43.61 28.33
CA ALA A 574 -13.54 44.58 27.36
C ALA A 574 -12.52 43.99 26.35
N ASP A 575 -11.74 42.96 26.72
CA ASP A 575 -10.84 42.27 25.78
C ASP A 575 -11.65 41.61 24.65
N ALA A 576 -12.75 40.93 24.97
CA ALA A 576 -13.53 40.21 23.98
C ALA A 576 -14.13 41.13 22.90
N TYR A 577 -14.59 42.33 23.27
CA TYR A 577 -15.05 43.33 22.29
C TYR A 577 -13.88 43.95 21.51
N LEU A 578 -12.73 44.20 22.14
CA LEU A 578 -11.55 44.78 21.48
C LEU A 578 -10.94 43.84 20.43
N VAL A 579 -10.89 42.54 20.71
CA VAL A 579 -10.42 41.53 19.76
C VAL A 579 -11.46 41.33 18.65
N ARG A 580 -12.76 41.41 18.98
CA ARG A 580 -13.83 41.29 17.98
C ARG A 580 -13.92 42.49 17.04
N SER A 581 -13.62 43.70 17.51
CA SER A 581 -13.54 44.87 16.62
C SER A 581 -12.43 44.70 15.58
N ARG A 582 -11.24 44.23 15.98
CA ARG A 582 -10.13 43.91 15.08
C ARG A 582 -10.49 42.80 14.08
N ALA A 583 -11.13 41.73 14.56
CA ALA A 583 -11.61 40.64 13.70
C ALA A 583 -12.64 41.10 12.64
N ARG A 584 -13.54 42.01 13.03
CA ARG A 584 -14.53 42.64 12.13
C ARG A 584 -13.89 43.60 11.13
N ALA A 585 -12.94 44.41 11.59
CA ALA A 585 -12.17 45.32 10.73
C ALA A 585 -11.40 44.57 9.63
N LEU A 586 -10.72 43.47 9.98
CA LEU A 586 -10.03 42.61 9.02
C LEU A 586 -10.98 41.94 8.00
N ASN A 587 -12.28 41.82 8.33
CA ASN A 587 -13.33 41.32 7.45
C ASN A 587 -14.15 42.44 6.76
N GLY A 588 -13.75 43.72 6.86
CA GLY A 588 -14.44 44.85 6.25
C GLY A 588 -15.75 45.29 6.93
N ASP A 589 -16.10 44.72 8.10
CA ASP A 589 -17.23 45.18 8.92
C ASP A 589 -16.81 46.37 9.79
N GLU A 590 -16.53 47.51 9.16
CA GLU A 590 -16.11 48.74 9.86
C GLU A 590 -17.18 49.26 10.83
N ALA A 591 -18.46 49.09 10.49
CA ALA A 591 -19.57 49.53 11.33
C ALA A 591 -19.70 48.69 12.62
N GLY A 592 -19.59 47.37 12.51
CA GLY A 592 -19.54 46.46 13.65
C GLY A 592 -18.25 46.59 14.47
N ALA A 593 -17.12 46.84 13.81
CA ALA A 593 -15.85 47.14 14.48
C ALA A 593 -15.94 48.41 15.32
N ALA A 594 -16.47 49.51 14.77
CA ALA A 594 -16.66 50.76 15.49
C ALA A 594 -17.66 50.61 16.66
N ALA A 595 -18.69 49.76 16.52
CA ALA A 595 -19.63 49.44 17.61
C ALA A 595 -18.94 48.67 18.76
N ASP A 596 -18.13 47.66 18.43
CA ASP A 596 -17.38 46.90 19.44
C ASP A 596 -16.27 47.73 20.10
N CYS A 597 -15.61 48.64 19.38
CA CYS A 597 -14.67 49.60 19.98
C CYS A 597 -15.36 50.58 20.92
N ARG A 598 -16.55 51.12 20.57
CA ARG A 598 -17.34 51.93 21.52
C ARG A 598 -17.69 51.13 22.77
N ARG A 599 -18.15 49.88 22.62
CA ARG A 599 -18.49 49.01 23.75
C ARG A 599 -17.27 48.65 24.61
N THR A 600 -16.10 48.50 24.00
CA THR A 600 -14.82 48.32 24.71
C THR A 600 -14.51 49.52 25.61
N ILE A 601 -14.68 50.73 25.09
CA ILE A 601 -14.39 51.98 25.83
C ILE A 601 -15.41 52.21 26.96
N GLU A 602 -16.67 51.84 26.75
CA GLU A 602 -17.71 51.84 27.80
C GLU A 602 -17.36 50.88 28.96
N LEU A 603 -16.73 49.74 28.66
CA LEU A 603 -16.42 48.68 29.63
C LEU A 603 -15.07 48.89 30.34
N ASP A 604 -14.05 49.39 29.64
CA ASP A 604 -12.75 49.77 30.21
C ASP A 604 -12.18 51.01 29.49
N PRO A 605 -12.40 52.22 30.04
CA PRO A 605 -11.93 53.47 29.44
C PRO A 605 -10.42 53.56 29.24
N LYS A 606 -9.60 52.75 29.94
CA LYS A 606 -8.14 52.75 29.76
C LYS A 606 -7.72 52.21 28.39
N ARG A 607 -8.63 51.49 27.70
CA ARG A 607 -8.41 50.91 26.37
C ARG A 607 -8.74 51.85 25.22
N ALA A 608 -9.13 53.10 25.48
CA ALA A 608 -9.41 54.08 24.42
C ALA A 608 -8.25 54.23 23.41
N GLY A 609 -7.00 54.14 23.87
CA GLY A 609 -5.82 54.16 22.99
C GLY A 609 -5.57 52.88 22.17
N ALA A 610 -6.24 51.77 22.48
CA ALA A 610 -6.07 50.48 21.79
C ALA A 610 -6.96 50.32 20.54
N CYS A 611 -7.91 51.26 20.34
CA CYS A 611 -8.73 51.43 19.13
C CYS A 611 -8.16 52.57 18.27
N GLY A 612 -6.94 52.40 17.76
CA GLY A 612 -6.24 53.40 16.93
C GLY A 612 -6.87 53.58 15.53
N GLU A 613 -6.91 54.83 15.06
CA GLU A 613 -7.41 55.33 13.75
C GLU A 613 -8.83 54.98 13.27
N GLN A 614 -9.49 53.93 13.79
CA GLN A 614 -10.89 53.62 13.44
C GLN A 614 -11.94 54.50 14.13
N VAL A 615 -11.52 55.48 14.93
CA VAL A 615 -12.39 56.48 15.60
C VAL A 615 -12.01 57.92 15.22
N ALA A 616 -10.96 58.13 14.41
CA ALA A 616 -10.54 59.44 13.92
C ALA A 616 -11.41 59.93 12.73
N GLY A 617 -12.74 59.81 12.88
CA GLY A 617 -13.76 60.09 11.87
C GLY A 617 -14.88 61.00 12.37
N GLY A 618 -14.65 61.83 13.40
CA GLY A 618 -15.58 62.88 13.79
C GLY A 618 -15.73 63.12 15.30
N GLU A 619 -14.78 63.83 15.91
CA GLU A 619 -15.12 64.61 17.10
C GLU A 619 -15.70 65.97 16.69
N ARG A 620 -16.95 66.24 17.06
CA ARG A 620 -17.36 67.45 17.81
C ARG A 620 -18.87 67.48 18.14
N GLY A 621 -19.16 67.38 19.44
CA GLY A 621 -20.43 67.77 20.07
C GLY A 621 -21.56 66.73 19.95
N LEU A 622 -22.36 66.44 20.97
CA LEU A 622 -22.89 67.31 22.03
C LEU A 622 -23.32 66.53 23.29
N THR A 623 -23.72 67.27 24.32
CA THR A 623 -24.20 66.84 25.65
C THR A 623 -25.63 66.23 25.67
N PRO A 624 -26.11 65.62 26.78
CA PRO A 624 -27.07 64.49 26.73
C PRO A 624 -28.56 64.80 27.04
N GLN A 625 -29.39 63.73 26.95
CA GLN A 625 -30.83 63.56 27.30
C GLN A 625 -31.88 63.87 26.21
N PRO A 626 -33.12 63.30 26.30
CA PRO A 626 -33.51 61.94 26.73
C PRO A 626 -34.50 61.25 25.74
N ASP A 627 -35.01 60.07 26.09
CA ASP A 627 -35.97 59.23 25.34
C ASP A 627 -37.05 59.98 24.54
N ARG A 628 -37.11 59.78 23.21
CA ARG A 628 -38.36 59.88 22.42
C ARG A 628 -38.44 58.85 21.29
N GLN A 629 -39.69 58.51 20.99
CA GLN A 629 -40.14 57.37 20.19
C GLN A 629 -39.98 57.56 18.68
N GLN A 630 -39.87 56.41 17.98
CA GLN A 630 -40.39 56.13 16.63
C GLN A 630 -40.09 57.12 15.48
N ALA A 631 -39.14 56.77 14.62
CA ALA A 631 -39.38 56.46 13.20
C ALA A 631 -38.10 55.89 12.56
N LYS A 632 -38.20 54.84 11.72
CA LYS A 632 -37.10 54.39 10.85
C LYS A 632 -37.20 55.08 9.48
N PRO A 633 -36.24 55.92 9.06
CA PRO A 633 -35.92 56.08 7.66
C PRO A 633 -35.17 54.83 7.19
N GLN A 634 -35.58 54.23 6.08
CA GLN A 634 -34.81 53.13 5.47
C GLN A 634 -33.53 53.71 4.86
N ALA A 635 -32.37 53.24 5.35
CA ALA A 635 -31.11 53.35 4.62
C ALA A 635 -31.12 52.35 3.44
N PRO A 636 -30.45 52.66 2.31
CA PRO A 636 -30.65 51.91 1.07
C PRO A 636 -30.15 50.46 1.20
N THR A 637 -31.00 49.52 0.81
CA THR A 637 -30.62 48.12 0.61
C THR A 637 -29.49 48.05 -0.42
N PRO A 638 -28.36 47.35 -0.14
CA PRO A 638 -27.41 47.01 -1.18
C PRO A 638 -28.13 46.16 -2.23
N VAL A 639 -28.03 46.55 -3.51
CA VAL A 639 -28.52 45.70 -4.61
C VAL A 639 -27.52 44.56 -4.79
N ILE A 640 -27.67 43.51 -3.98
CA ILE A 640 -26.98 42.23 -4.19
C ILE A 640 -27.50 41.69 -5.53
N MET A 641 -26.67 41.72 -6.56
CA MET A 641 -27.05 41.22 -7.87
C MET A 641 -27.16 39.68 -7.85
N ALA A 642 -28.04 39.13 -8.66
CA ALA A 642 -28.27 37.67 -8.76
C ALA A 642 -27.12 36.89 -9.42
N THR A 643 -25.97 37.54 -9.61
CA THR A 643 -24.77 37.10 -10.31
C THR A 643 -23.73 36.47 -9.38
N ASP A 644 -23.67 36.89 -8.12
CA ASP A 644 -22.45 36.69 -7.33
C ASP A 644 -22.47 35.41 -6.48
N ASP A 645 -21.38 34.62 -6.54
CA ASP A 645 -21.12 33.47 -5.65
C ASP A 645 -20.52 33.91 -4.30
N THR A 646 -21.15 34.89 -3.65
CA THR A 646 -20.67 35.45 -2.37
C THR A 646 -21.33 34.80 -1.16
N LEU A 647 -20.65 34.85 -0.02
CA LEU A 647 -21.23 34.49 1.28
C LEU A 647 -22.51 35.28 1.58
N ALA A 648 -22.58 36.55 1.16
CA ALA A 648 -23.78 37.38 1.30
C ALA A 648 -24.97 36.86 0.46
N ALA A 649 -24.72 36.43 -0.79
CA ALA A 649 -25.75 35.81 -1.62
C ALA A 649 -26.20 34.45 -1.06
N LYS A 650 -25.25 33.60 -0.61
CA LYS A 650 -25.53 32.32 0.05
C LYS A 650 -26.39 32.48 1.30
N ALA A 651 -26.04 33.43 2.17
CA ALA A 651 -26.77 33.72 3.41
C ALA A 651 -28.15 34.37 3.17
N LEU A 652 -28.33 35.09 2.05
CA LEU A 652 -29.62 35.66 1.67
C LEU A 652 -30.58 34.61 1.08
N GLU A 653 -30.05 33.63 0.33
CA GLU A 653 -30.84 32.59 -0.32
C GLU A 653 -31.18 31.43 0.62
N ALA A 654 -30.24 31.02 1.49
CA ALA A 654 -30.44 29.97 2.47
C ALA A 654 -31.32 30.45 3.66
N LYS A 655 -32.63 30.25 3.54
CA LYS A 655 -33.63 30.65 4.57
C LYS A 655 -33.54 29.86 5.87
N ASP A 656 -32.99 28.64 5.81
CA ASP A 656 -32.70 27.80 6.98
C ASP A 656 -31.20 27.92 7.32
N PRO A 657 -30.82 28.31 8.55
CA PRO A 657 -29.41 28.33 8.98
C PRO A 657 -28.67 27.01 8.75
N ARG A 658 -29.36 25.87 8.81
CA ARG A 658 -28.79 24.53 8.55
C ARG A 658 -28.50 24.30 7.07
N ALA A 659 -29.29 24.92 6.18
CA ALA A 659 -29.01 24.90 4.75
C ALA A 659 -27.79 25.77 4.43
N LEU A 660 -27.63 26.93 5.10
CA LEU A 660 -26.42 27.75 4.98
C LEU A 660 -25.18 27.00 5.49
N GLU A 661 -25.27 26.38 6.67
CA GLU A 661 -24.20 25.55 7.24
C GLU A 661 -23.83 24.39 6.30
N ALA A 662 -24.81 23.71 5.71
CA ALA A 662 -24.57 22.63 4.75
C ALA A 662 -23.98 23.12 3.41
N VAL A 663 -24.33 24.32 2.91
CA VAL A 663 -23.65 24.93 1.74
C VAL A 663 -22.19 25.20 2.06
N LEU A 664 -21.89 25.80 3.21
CA LEU A 664 -20.53 26.16 3.61
C LEU A 664 -19.67 24.93 3.93
N GLY A 665 -20.25 23.90 4.56
CA GLY A 665 -19.61 22.60 4.76
C GLY A 665 -19.35 21.87 3.44
N GLY A 666 -20.31 21.90 2.51
CA GLY A 666 -20.15 21.35 1.17
C GLY A 666 -19.04 22.04 0.37
N ASP A 667 -18.99 23.38 0.40
CA ASP A 667 -17.91 24.16 -0.22
C ASP A 667 -16.54 23.80 0.38
N ALA A 668 -16.44 23.70 1.71
CA ALA A 668 -15.21 23.31 2.39
C ALA A 668 -14.77 21.87 2.04
N PHE A 669 -15.69 20.91 1.97
CA PHE A 669 -15.37 19.55 1.52
C PHE A 669 -14.92 19.50 0.07
N LEU A 670 -15.55 20.30 -0.80
CA LEU A 670 -15.21 20.37 -2.22
C LEU A 670 -13.80 20.94 -2.44
N ASP A 671 -13.45 22.01 -1.71
CA ASP A 671 -12.10 22.60 -1.74
C ASP A 671 -11.04 21.66 -1.12
N MET A 672 -11.42 20.78 -0.19
CA MET A 672 -10.58 19.68 0.32
C MET A 672 -10.48 18.47 -0.63
N GLY A 673 -11.13 18.48 -1.79
CA GLY A 673 -11.19 17.34 -2.72
C GLY A 673 -12.07 16.17 -2.26
N LYS A 674 -12.85 16.35 -1.19
CA LYS A 674 -13.75 15.35 -0.58
C LYS A 674 -15.11 15.37 -1.26
N TYR A 675 -15.14 14.92 -2.51
CA TYR A 675 -16.30 15.12 -3.37
C TYR A 675 -17.55 14.37 -2.93
N ASP A 676 -17.45 13.20 -2.28
CA ASP A 676 -18.62 12.46 -1.81
C ASP A 676 -19.23 13.08 -0.54
N GLU A 677 -18.39 13.56 0.40
CA GLU A 677 -18.86 14.34 1.54
C GLU A 677 -19.46 15.69 1.11
N ALA A 678 -18.87 16.34 0.10
CA ALA A 678 -19.43 17.54 -0.51
C ALA A 678 -20.81 17.27 -1.13
N ILE A 679 -20.95 16.21 -1.93
CA ILE A 679 -22.24 15.79 -2.52
C ILE A 679 -23.28 15.54 -1.41
N GLY A 680 -22.91 14.82 -0.34
CA GLY A 680 -23.81 14.57 0.79
C GLY A 680 -24.26 15.85 1.51
N ALA A 681 -23.35 16.82 1.70
CA ALA A 681 -23.68 18.11 2.26
C ALA A 681 -24.63 18.91 1.34
N TYR A 682 -24.38 18.96 0.03
CA TYR A 682 -25.28 19.63 -0.91
C TYR A 682 -26.62 18.90 -1.11
N ASP A 683 -26.66 17.56 -0.98
CA ASP A 683 -27.91 16.80 -0.92
C ASP A 683 -28.75 17.21 0.30
N GLN A 684 -28.11 17.47 1.45
CA GLN A 684 -28.78 18.02 2.62
C GLN A 684 -29.31 19.45 2.38
N VAL A 685 -28.56 20.31 1.67
CA VAL A 685 -29.06 21.63 1.23
C VAL A 685 -30.32 21.49 0.40
N ILE A 686 -30.30 20.61 -0.62
CA ILE A 686 -31.41 20.39 -1.54
C ILE A 686 -32.62 19.74 -0.83
N ALA A 687 -32.40 18.92 0.20
CA ALA A 687 -33.46 18.34 1.01
C ALA A 687 -34.13 19.38 1.95
N LEU A 688 -33.35 20.34 2.46
CA LEU A 688 -33.86 21.43 3.33
C LEU A 688 -34.50 22.57 2.52
N ASP A 689 -33.94 22.91 1.37
CA ASP A 689 -34.43 23.94 0.45
C ASP A 689 -34.29 23.49 -1.02
N PRO A 690 -35.31 22.80 -1.57
CA PRO A 690 -35.27 22.27 -2.94
C PRO A 690 -35.21 23.31 -4.07
N ASN A 691 -35.23 24.61 -3.75
CA ASN A 691 -35.05 25.68 -4.73
C ASN A 691 -33.75 26.48 -4.52
N ASN A 692 -32.89 26.05 -3.60
CA ASN A 692 -31.61 26.69 -3.36
C ASN A 692 -30.62 26.42 -4.49
N ARG A 693 -30.22 27.47 -5.22
CA ARG A 693 -29.31 27.35 -6.38
C ARG A 693 -27.92 26.90 -5.96
N PHE A 694 -27.46 27.23 -4.76
CA PHE A 694 -26.11 26.90 -4.30
C PHE A 694 -25.95 25.42 -3.95
N GLY A 695 -27.00 24.75 -3.47
CA GLY A 695 -27.02 23.30 -3.33
C GLY A 695 -26.76 22.59 -4.68
N TYR A 696 -27.55 22.91 -5.71
CA TYR A 696 -27.33 22.35 -7.04
C TYR A 696 -25.99 22.78 -7.67
N PHE A 697 -25.58 24.04 -7.50
CA PHE A 697 -24.33 24.55 -8.08
C PHE A 697 -23.09 23.88 -7.47
N GLY A 698 -23.06 23.73 -6.15
CA GLY A 698 -22.02 23.01 -5.44
C GLY A 698 -21.98 21.52 -5.80
N ARG A 699 -23.15 20.86 -5.81
CA ARG A 699 -23.24 19.44 -6.21
C ARG A 699 -22.83 19.21 -7.66
N GLY A 700 -23.19 20.13 -8.56
CA GLY A 700 -22.73 20.14 -9.95
C GLY A 700 -21.21 20.26 -10.07
N ARG A 701 -20.58 21.16 -9.28
CA ARG A 701 -19.11 21.27 -9.17
C ARG A 701 -18.51 19.94 -8.72
N ALA A 702 -19.06 19.30 -7.68
CA ALA A 702 -18.56 18.03 -7.17
C ALA A 702 -18.70 16.88 -8.19
N TRP A 703 -19.84 16.75 -8.88
CA TRP A 703 -20.03 15.75 -9.94
C TRP A 703 -19.05 15.95 -11.10
N THR A 704 -18.83 17.20 -11.55
CA THR A 704 -17.83 17.48 -12.59
C THR A 704 -16.40 17.20 -12.15
N ALA A 705 -16.06 17.43 -10.87
CA ALA A 705 -14.75 17.07 -10.32
C ALA A 705 -14.56 15.54 -10.24
N LYS A 706 -15.64 14.78 -10.02
CA LYS A 706 -15.68 13.30 -10.14
C LYS A 706 -15.76 12.79 -11.59
N LEU A 707 -15.64 13.67 -12.59
CA LEU A 707 -15.75 13.37 -14.03
C LEU A 707 -17.14 12.83 -14.48
N ASP A 708 -18.18 12.89 -13.63
CA ASP A 708 -19.56 12.63 -14.04
C ASP A 708 -20.20 13.92 -14.58
N TYR A 709 -19.80 14.28 -15.80
CA TYR A 709 -20.32 15.45 -16.50
C TYR A 709 -21.83 15.37 -16.72
N SER A 710 -22.42 14.17 -16.79
CA SER A 710 -23.85 14.00 -17.03
C SER A 710 -24.71 14.53 -15.87
N ARG A 711 -24.34 14.19 -14.63
CA ARG A 711 -24.99 14.72 -13.43
C ARG A 711 -24.62 16.17 -13.18
N GLY A 712 -23.36 16.54 -13.42
CA GLY A 712 -22.90 17.92 -13.32
C GLY A 712 -23.70 18.88 -14.20
N ILE A 713 -23.88 18.53 -15.49
CA ILE A 713 -24.69 19.30 -16.44
C ILE A 713 -26.15 19.38 -15.99
N ALA A 714 -26.76 18.28 -15.53
CA ALA A 714 -28.15 18.27 -15.05
C ALA A 714 -28.36 19.16 -13.81
N ASP A 715 -27.39 19.19 -12.89
CA ASP A 715 -27.42 20.10 -11.75
C ASP A 715 -27.23 21.57 -12.19
N TYR A 716 -26.32 21.87 -13.12
CA TYR A 716 -26.19 23.22 -13.67
C TYR A 716 -27.41 23.67 -14.49
N ASP A 717 -28.09 22.77 -15.20
CA ASP A 717 -29.38 23.02 -15.86
C ASP A 717 -30.41 23.49 -14.83
N LYS A 718 -30.46 22.82 -13.66
CA LYS A 718 -31.35 23.19 -12.55
C LYS A 718 -30.97 24.55 -11.95
N VAL A 719 -29.68 24.85 -11.78
CA VAL A 719 -29.22 26.19 -11.36
C VAL A 719 -29.66 27.26 -12.34
N ILE A 720 -29.54 27.02 -13.66
CA ILE A 720 -29.91 27.98 -14.70
C ILE A 720 -31.43 28.19 -14.79
N GLN A 721 -32.23 27.16 -14.48
CA GLN A 721 -33.69 27.32 -14.32
C GLN A 721 -34.06 28.20 -13.12
N LEU A 722 -33.32 28.09 -12.00
CA LEU A 722 -33.54 28.86 -10.78
C LEU A 722 -32.99 30.29 -10.87
N ALA A 723 -31.84 30.47 -11.51
CA ALA A 723 -31.14 31.75 -11.67
C ALA A 723 -30.59 31.94 -13.10
N PRO A 724 -31.43 32.35 -14.09
CA PRO A 724 -31.04 32.51 -15.51
C PRO A 724 -30.01 33.60 -15.81
N ASN A 725 -29.56 34.34 -14.79
CA ASN A 725 -28.55 35.40 -14.89
C ASN A 725 -27.25 35.05 -14.13
N PHE A 726 -27.13 33.85 -13.57
CA PHE A 726 -25.96 33.44 -12.82
C PHE A 726 -24.86 32.94 -13.78
N ALA A 727 -23.95 33.82 -14.20
CA ALA A 727 -22.95 33.52 -15.24
C ALA A 727 -22.05 32.33 -14.87
N ALA A 728 -21.81 32.13 -13.57
CA ALA A 728 -21.03 31.03 -13.03
C ALA A 728 -21.55 29.64 -13.44
N ALA A 729 -22.88 29.43 -13.44
CA ALA A 729 -23.45 28.16 -13.88
C ALA A 729 -23.32 27.94 -15.39
N TYR A 730 -23.47 29.00 -16.19
CA TYR A 730 -23.26 28.90 -17.64
C TYR A 730 -21.83 28.52 -17.98
N PHE A 731 -20.81 29.22 -17.46
CA PHE A 731 -19.43 28.83 -17.80
C PHE A 731 -19.09 27.43 -17.29
N ARG A 732 -19.49 27.06 -16.06
CA ARG A 732 -19.23 25.71 -15.51
C ARG A 732 -19.90 24.60 -16.35
N ARG A 733 -21.13 24.81 -16.81
CA ARG A 733 -21.82 23.91 -17.76
C ARG A 733 -21.13 23.87 -19.11
N GLY A 734 -20.65 25.02 -19.59
CA GLY A 734 -19.87 25.14 -20.82
C GLY A 734 -18.58 24.32 -20.77
N LEU A 735 -17.78 24.46 -19.70
CA LEU A 735 -16.57 23.66 -19.48
C LEU A 735 -16.87 22.15 -19.45
N ALA A 736 -17.95 21.74 -18.77
CA ALA A 736 -18.36 20.33 -18.73
C ALA A 736 -18.75 19.81 -20.13
N LYS A 737 -19.44 20.62 -20.93
CA LYS A 737 -19.84 20.30 -22.31
C LYS A 737 -18.67 20.22 -23.29
N VAL A 738 -17.65 21.09 -23.18
CA VAL A 738 -16.40 20.95 -23.96
C VAL A 738 -15.80 19.58 -23.71
N THR A 739 -15.74 19.14 -22.45
CA THR A 739 -15.16 17.85 -22.06
C THR A 739 -16.04 16.65 -22.44
N SER A 740 -17.34 16.85 -22.64
CA SER A 740 -18.28 15.82 -23.11
C SER A 740 -18.57 15.88 -24.62
N ASP A 741 -17.70 16.50 -25.42
CA ASP A 741 -17.78 16.60 -26.89
C ASP A 741 -18.99 17.41 -27.44
N ASP A 742 -19.64 18.23 -26.60
CA ASP A 742 -20.68 19.20 -27.01
C ASP A 742 -20.09 20.61 -27.14
N ALA A 743 -19.21 20.81 -28.11
CA ALA A 743 -18.53 22.08 -28.30
C ALA A 743 -19.45 23.23 -28.78
N ASP A 744 -20.59 22.91 -29.42
CA ASP A 744 -21.60 23.89 -29.83
C ASP A 744 -22.45 24.37 -28.64
N GLY A 745 -22.96 23.45 -27.82
CA GLY A 745 -23.67 23.79 -26.59
C GLY A 745 -22.76 24.43 -25.55
N ALA A 746 -21.47 24.07 -25.53
CA ALA A 746 -20.47 24.74 -24.71
C ALA A 746 -20.28 26.20 -25.13
N LEU A 747 -20.07 26.46 -26.43
CA LEU A 747 -19.87 27.81 -26.95
C LEU A 747 -21.06 28.72 -26.62
N ALA A 748 -22.30 28.23 -26.80
CA ALA A 748 -23.50 28.97 -26.46
C ALA A 748 -23.55 29.35 -24.96
N ASP A 749 -23.11 28.46 -24.07
CA ASP A 749 -23.03 28.71 -22.64
C ASP A 749 -21.90 29.69 -22.27
N CYS A 750 -20.71 29.54 -22.86
CA CYS A 750 -19.60 30.47 -22.63
C CYS A 750 -19.93 31.89 -23.15
N ASP A 751 -20.57 32.02 -24.31
CA ASP A 751 -21.02 33.30 -24.87
C ASP A 751 -22.14 33.92 -24.02
N ARG A 752 -23.05 33.11 -23.46
CA ARG A 752 -24.06 33.59 -22.52
C ARG A 752 -23.43 34.10 -21.21
N ALA A 753 -22.44 33.38 -20.66
CA ALA A 753 -21.68 33.82 -19.50
C ALA A 753 -20.94 35.15 -19.79
N ALA A 754 -20.28 35.28 -20.94
CA ALA A 754 -19.58 36.50 -21.35
C ALA A 754 -20.54 37.68 -21.65
N THR A 755 -21.79 37.39 -22.01
CA THR A 755 -22.84 38.42 -22.17
C THR A 755 -23.36 38.92 -20.82
N LEU A 756 -23.49 38.03 -19.83
CA LEU A 756 -23.90 38.37 -18.47
C LEU A 756 -22.80 39.16 -17.73
N GLU A 757 -21.56 38.68 -17.80
CA GLU A 757 -20.43 39.24 -17.07
C GLU A 757 -19.21 39.44 -18.01
N PRO A 758 -19.18 40.52 -18.83
CA PRO A 758 -18.16 40.72 -19.86
C PRO A 758 -16.71 40.83 -19.38
N LYS A 759 -16.51 41.09 -18.07
CA LYS A 759 -15.20 41.22 -17.43
C LYS A 759 -14.76 39.96 -16.65
N VAL A 760 -15.51 38.86 -16.70
CA VAL A 760 -15.09 37.60 -16.08
C VAL A 760 -14.18 36.82 -17.03
N ARG A 761 -12.93 36.59 -16.59
CA ARG A 761 -11.93 35.79 -17.30
C ARG A 761 -12.49 34.43 -17.74
N ASP A 762 -13.15 33.72 -16.82
CA ASP A 762 -13.60 32.34 -17.03
C ASP A 762 -14.56 32.17 -18.20
N ALA A 763 -15.39 33.17 -18.49
CA ALA A 763 -16.29 33.13 -19.64
C ALA A 763 -15.52 33.19 -20.97
N HIS A 764 -14.48 34.02 -21.05
CA HIS A 764 -13.61 34.14 -22.23
C HIS A 764 -12.65 32.95 -22.36
N TYR A 765 -12.16 32.40 -21.24
CA TYR A 765 -11.38 31.16 -21.23
C TYR A 765 -12.22 29.95 -21.70
N CYS A 766 -13.44 29.79 -21.17
CA CYS A 766 -14.43 28.81 -21.60
C CYS A 766 -14.69 28.91 -23.11
N ARG A 767 -14.93 30.12 -23.61
CA ARG A 767 -15.14 30.41 -25.04
C ARG A 767 -13.90 30.05 -25.88
N GLY A 768 -12.70 30.30 -25.35
CA GLY A 768 -11.44 29.88 -25.96
C GLY A 768 -11.37 28.37 -26.15
N MET A 769 -11.66 27.60 -25.09
CA MET A 769 -11.68 26.13 -25.17
C MET A 769 -12.77 25.61 -26.10
N ALA A 770 -13.96 26.23 -26.12
CA ALA A 770 -15.03 25.83 -27.03
C ALA A 770 -14.64 26.06 -28.51
N TRP A 771 -14.00 27.19 -28.85
CA TRP A 771 -13.47 27.40 -30.21
C TRP A 771 -12.31 26.47 -30.56
N HIS A 772 -11.44 26.16 -29.58
CA HIS A 772 -10.33 25.24 -29.75
C HIS A 772 -10.81 23.81 -30.02
N ALA A 773 -11.79 23.32 -29.26
CA ALA A 773 -12.45 22.03 -29.48
C ALA A 773 -13.18 21.96 -30.84
N LYS A 774 -13.69 23.08 -31.36
CA LYS A 774 -14.23 23.18 -32.74
C LYS A 774 -13.16 23.25 -33.84
N GLY A 775 -11.88 23.22 -33.49
CA GLY A 775 -10.75 23.34 -34.42
C GLY A 775 -10.50 24.76 -34.95
N ASP A 776 -11.19 25.78 -34.43
CA ASP A 776 -10.95 27.19 -34.79
C ASP A 776 -9.97 27.84 -33.81
N ALA A 777 -8.69 27.46 -33.99
CA ALA A 777 -7.61 27.99 -33.16
C ALA A 777 -7.49 29.53 -33.24
N GLY A 778 -7.94 30.18 -34.32
CA GLY A 778 -7.89 31.63 -34.46
C GLY A 778 -8.86 32.34 -33.51
N ARG A 779 -10.12 31.88 -33.47
CA ARG A 779 -11.11 32.36 -32.50
C ARG A 779 -10.78 31.95 -31.07
N ALA A 780 -10.13 30.79 -30.88
CA ALA A 780 -9.59 30.39 -29.58
C ALA A 780 -8.54 31.37 -29.06
N ILE A 781 -7.49 31.66 -29.86
CA ILE A 781 -6.42 32.62 -29.51
C ILE A 781 -6.99 34.01 -29.20
N ALA A 782 -7.99 34.47 -29.97
CA ALA A 782 -8.65 35.74 -29.71
C ALA A 782 -9.36 35.74 -28.35
N ALA A 783 -10.13 34.69 -28.02
CA ALA A 783 -10.84 34.58 -26.74
C ALA A 783 -9.88 34.45 -25.53
N TYR A 784 -8.83 33.62 -25.62
CA TYR A 784 -7.81 33.55 -24.58
C TYR A 784 -7.04 34.86 -24.41
N SER A 785 -6.84 35.62 -25.49
CA SER A 785 -6.22 36.96 -25.40
C SER A 785 -7.09 37.98 -24.67
N VAL A 786 -8.42 37.85 -24.74
CA VAL A 786 -9.34 38.64 -23.91
C VAL A 786 -9.26 38.19 -22.45
N ALA A 787 -9.19 36.88 -22.17
CA ALA A 787 -9.02 36.36 -20.82
C ALA A 787 -7.71 36.87 -20.16
N ILE A 788 -6.59 36.83 -20.88
CA ILE A 788 -5.28 37.38 -20.45
C ILE A 788 -5.33 38.91 -20.29
N GLY A 789 -6.12 39.61 -21.11
CA GLY A 789 -6.33 41.05 -20.98
C GLY A 789 -7.16 41.45 -19.75
N ILE A 790 -7.93 40.50 -19.19
CA ILE A 790 -8.67 40.67 -17.92
C ILE A 790 -7.77 40.33 -16.74
N ASP A 791 -7.08 39.18 -16.79
CA ASP A 791 -6.13 38.75 -15.77
C ASP A 791 -4.80 38.31 -16.39
N ALA A 792 -3.79 39.18 -16.31
CA ALA A 792 -2.45 38.93 -16.81
C ALA A 792 -1.59 38.01 -15.90
N LYS A 793 -2.15 37.50 -14.79
CA LYS A 793 -1.49 36.52 -13.91
C LYS A 793 -2.01 35.10 -14.11
N ASP A 794 -3.03 34.89 -14.94
CA ASP A 794 -3.64 33.58 -15.17
C ASP A 794 -2.76 32.72 -16.10
N ASP A 795 -1.94 31.85 -15.51
CA ASP A 795 -1.05 30.91 -16.20
C ASP A 795 -1.79 29.95 -17.12
N ALA A 796 -3.00 29.53 -16.73
CA ALA A 796 -3.87 28.67 -17.53
C ALA A 796 -4.24 29.28 -18.90
N SER A 797 -4.62 30.57 -18.96
CA SER A 797 -4.96 31.24 -20.22
C SER A 797 -3.74 31.42 -21.12
N TYR A 798 -2.55 31.67 -20.57
CA TYR A 798 -1.31 31.68 -21.36
C TYR A 798 -1.03 30.29 -21.93
N TYR A 799 -1.07 29.23 -21.12
CA TYR A 799 -0.88 27.86 -21.58
C TYR A 799 -1.88 27.47 -22.69
N ALA A 800 -3.17 27.75 -22.50
CA ALA A 800 -4.21 27.42 -23.47
C ALA A 800 -4.09 28.22 -24.77
N ARG A 801 -3.63 29.48 -24.72
CA ARG A 801 -3.29 30.26 -25.92
C ARG A 801 -2.05 29.73 -26.62
N GLY A 802 -1.03 29.32 -25.86
CA GLY A 802 0.19 28.70 -26.38
C GLY A 802 -0.10 27.40 -27.12
N MET A 803 -0.98 26.56 -26.57
CA MET A 803 -1.50 25.35 -27.24
C MET A 803 -2.16 25.70 -28.58
N ALA A 804 -3.14 26.62 -28.59
CA ALA A 804 -3.84 27.01 -29.81
C ALA A 804 -2.90 27.67 -30.86
N ARG A 805 -1.87 28.40 -30.43
CA ARG A 805 -0.82 28.95 -31.31
C ARG A 805 0.06 27.86 -31.91
N ALA A 806 0.45 26.85 -31.12
CA ALA A 806 1.23 25.71 -31.60
C ALA A 806 0.46 24.93 -32.69
N ASP A 807 -0.86 24.78 -32.54
CA ASP A 807 -1.73 24.16 -33.55
C ASP A 807 -1.83 25.01 -34.84
N GLN A 808 -1.78 26.34 -34.72
CA GLN A 808 -1.65 27.25 -35.87
C GLN A 808 -0.23 27.30 -36.48
N LYS A 809 0.74 26.60 -35.88
CA LYS A 809 2.17 26.68 -36.20
C LYS A 809 2.81 28.05 -35.94
N ASP A 810 2.17 28.91 -35.14
CA ASP A 810 2.77 30.09 -34.50
C ASP A 810 3.64 29.62 -33.33
N TYR A 811 4.75 28.94 -33.67
CA TYR A 811 5.61 28.33 -32.66
C TYR A 811 6.34 29.36 -31.80
N ASP A 812 6.73 30.50 -32.36
CA ASP A 812 7.37 31.58 -31.60
C ASP A 812 6.39 32.22 -30.59
N GLY A 813 5.15 32.51 -31.02
CA GLY A 813 4.11 33.01 -30.12
C GLY A 813 3.69 31.98 -29.07
N ALA A 814 3.69 30.69 -29.41
CA ALA A 814 3.42 29.61 -28.48
C ALA A 814 4.53 29.45 -27.43
N ILE A 815 5.80 29.48 -27.82
CA ILE A 815 6.95 29.44 -26.89
C ILE A 815 6.89 30.62 -25.93
N ALA A 816 6.59 31.83 -26.41
CA ALA A 816 6.46 33.02 -25.56
C ALA A 816 5.32 32.89 -24.53
N ASP A 817 4.19 32.32 -24.91
CA ASP A 817 3.08 32.05 -23.99
C ASP A 817 3.44 30.96 -22.96
N PHE A 818 4.11 29.88 -23.36
CA PHE A 818 4.57 28.86 -22.42
C PHE A 818 5.66 29.37 -21.47
N ASP A 819 6.58 30.22 -21.93
CA ASP A 819 7.57 30.88 -21.06
C ASP A 819 6.88 31.77 -20.01
N GLN A 820 5.82 32.47 -20.39
CA GLN A 820 5.04 33.29 -19.45
C GLN A 820 4.23 32.42 -18.47
N ALA A 821 3.67 31.29 -18.90
CA ALA A 821 3.01 30.33 -18.01
C ALA A 821 3.99 29.70 -17.00
N ILE A 822 5.17 29.26 -17.45
CA ILE A 822 6.26 28.76 -16.58
C ILE A 822 6.70 29.84 -15.58
N LYS A 823 6.81 31.10 -16.00
CA LYS A 823 7.19 32.20 -15.12
C LYS A 823 6.14 32.50 -14.04
N LEU A 824 4.85 32.36 -14.37
CA LEU A 824 3.75 32.55 -13.43
C LEU A 824 3.61 31.36 -12.46
N ASN A 825 3.82 30.14 -12.94
CA ASN A 825 3.71 28.91 -12.17
C ASN A 825 4.83 27.90 -12.53
N PRO A 826 6.02 28.03 -11.93
CA PRO A 826 7.16 27.16 -12.21
C PRO A 826 6.98 25.70 -11.75
N GLY A 827 5.98 25.44 -10.89
CA GLY A 827 5.72 24.12 -10.31
C GLY A 827 4.95 23.18 -11.24
N ASN A 828 4.37 23.68 -12.34
CA ASN A 828 3.62 22.86 -13.28
C ASN A 828 4.52 22.29 -14.40
N PRO A 829 4.79 20.97 -14.43
CA PRO A 829 5.69 20.37 -15.42
C PRO A 829 5.14 20.40 -16.85
N ASP A 830 3.81 20.45 -17.04
CA ASP A 830 3.18 20.41 -18.36
C ASP A 830 3.60 21.60 -19.23
N TYR A 831 3.84 22.77 -18.63
CA TYR A 831 4.21 23.99 -19.35
C TYR A 831 5.63 23.86 -19.93
N ALA A 832 6.56 23.27 -19.18
CA ALA A 832 7.91 22.98 -19.66
C ALA A 832 7.92 21.89 -20.75
N VAL A 833 7.05 20.88 -20.63
CA VAL A 833 6.87 19.83 -21.65
C VAL A 833 6.31 20.40 -22.95
N ALA A 834 5.23 21.19 -22.89
CA ALA A 834 4.62 21.82 -24.05
C ALA A 834 5.62 22.75 -24.76
N ARG A 835 6.32 23.61 -24.01
CA ARG A 835 7.40 24.45 -24.55
C ARG A 835 8.46 23.63 -25.28
N LYS A 836 8.96 22.55 -24.67
CA LYS A 836 10.00 21.68 -25.26
C LYS A 836 9.51 21.02 -26.56
N ALA A 837 8.26 20.59 -26.61
CA ALA A 837 7.64 20.04 -27.81
C ALA A 837 7.54 21.10 -28.93
N THR A 838 7.13 22.33 -28.61
CA THR A 838 7.02 23.43 -29.56
C THR A 838 8.37 23.89 -30.11
N VAL A 839 9.42 23.98 -29.27
CA VAL A 839 10.80 24.24 -29.72
C VAL A 839 11.28 23.15 -30.67
N ALA A 840 10.97 21.88 -30.38
CA ALA A 840 11.33 20.75 -31.26
C ALA A 840 10.53 20.73 -32.58
N ALA A 841 9.32 21.29 -32.62
CA ALA A 841 8.53 21.48 -33.84
C ALA A 841 9.09 22.62 -34.70
N LEU A 842 9.42 23.76 -34.09
CA LEU A 842 10.06 24.91 -34.76
C LEU A 842 11.40 24.51 -35.41
N ALA A 843 12.25 23.79 -34.68
CA ALA A 843 13.56 23.33 -35.16
C ALA A 843 13.52 22.39 -36.38
N LYS A 844 12.35 21.80 -36.70
CA LYS A 844 12.16 20.88 -37.83
C LYS A 844 11.71 21.56 -39.13
N GLY A 845 11.55 22.88 -39.15
CA GLY A 845 11.46 23.66 -40.39
C GLY A 845 10.17 23.47 -41.20
N GLY A 846 9.00 23.69 -40.60
CA GLY A 846 7.74 24.05 -41.29
C GLY A 846 7.06 23.01 -42.21
N GLY A 847 7.73 21.92 -42.58
CA GLY A 847 7.23 20.84 -43.43
C GLY A 847 7.05 19.52 -42.66
N ALA A 848 5.85 18.95 -42.72
CA ALA A 848 5.40 17.77 -41.97
C ALA A 848 6.14 16.47 -42.41
N PRO A 849 6.22 15.41 -41.55
CA PRO A 849 5.04 14.77 -40.97
C PRO A 849 4.80 15.07 -39.48
N ASP A 850 3.68 15.75 -39.24
CA ASP A 850 2.76 15.69 -38.11
C ASP A 850 3.33 15.50 -36.69
N ALA A 851 3.56 16.64 -36.02
CA ALA A 851 3.38 16.71 -34.58
C ALA A 851 1.88 16.83 -34.27
N VAL A 852 1.25 15.70 -33.92
CA VAL A 852 -0.08 15.53 -33.29
C VAL A 852 -1.06 16.70 -33.50
N GLY A 853 -1.47 16.88 -34.75
CA GLY A 853 -2.77 17.47 -35.04
C GLY A 853 -3.74 16.32 -35.26
N SER A 854 -4.66 16.09 -34.33
CA SER A 854 -5.83 15.27 -34.63
C SER A 854 -6.65 16.02 -35.69
N ASP A 855 -6.52 15.62 -36.97
CA ASP A 855 -7.71 15.67 -37.82
C ASP A 855 -8.66 14.60 -37.24
N PRO A 856 -9.74 14.99 -36.54
CA PRO A 856 -10.55 14.01 -35.82
C PRO A 856 -11.22 13.06 -36.81
N LYS A 857 -11.43 13.48 -38.07
CA LYS A 857 -11.95 12.59 -39.12
C LYS A 857 -10.93 11.52 -39.49
N ASN A 858 -9.66 11.85 -39.63
CA ASN A 858 -8.64 10.86 -39.98
C ASN A 858 -8.29 9.93 -38.80
N LEU A 859 -8.06 10.47 -37.59
CA LEU A 859 -7.82 9.63 -36.40
C LEU A 859 -9.00 8.67 -36.15
N LYS A 860 -10.23 9.18 -36.20
CA LYS A 860 -11.43 8.35 -36.08
C LYS A 860 -11.55 7.36 -37.24
N ALA A 861 -11.28 7.75 -38.49
CA ALA A 861 -11.33 6.83 -39.64
C ALA A 861 -10.28 5.70 -39.56
N PHE A 862 -9.11 5.92 -38.94
CA PHE A 862 -8.15 4.85 -38.67
C PHE A 862 -8.63 3.89 -37.58
N ILE A 863 -9.28 4.40 -36.52
CA ILE A 863 -9.88 3.58 -35.45
C ILE A 863 -11.09 2.81 -36.00
N ASP A 864 -12.09 3.49 -36.58
CA ASP A 864 -13.29 2.89 -37.18
C ASP A 864 -12.95 1.80 -38.21
N ARG A 865 -11.88 1.99 -39.00
CA ARG A 865 -11.41 1.00 -39.98
C ARG A 865 -10.61 -0.12 -39.34
N GLY A 866 -9.91 0.13 -38.23
CA GLY A 866 -9.32 -0.88 -37.36
C GLY A 866 -10.39 -1.80 -36.78
N ASP A 867 -11.43 -1.22 -36.17
CA ASP A 867 -12.59 -1.91 -35.61
C ASP A 867 -13.28 -2.76 -36.69
N ALA A 868 -13.58 -2.15 -37.85
CA ALA A 868 -14.19 -2.84 -38.98
C ALA A 868 -13.31 -3.93 -39.64
N PHE A 869 -12.01 -4.00 -39.33
CA PHE A 869 -11.14 -5.13 -39.66
C PHE A 869 -11.08 -6.17 -38.54
N TYR A 870 -11.09 -5.74 -37.27
CA TYR A 870 -11.17 -6.61 -36.10
C TYR A 870 -12.44 -7.46 -36.11
N ASP A 871 -13.62 -6.85 -36.34
CA ASP A 871 -14.92 -7.54 -36.47
C ASP A 871 -14.95 -8.57 -37.61
N LYS A 872 -14.07 -8.41 -38.60
CA LYS A 872 -13.93 -9.35 -39.74
C LYS A 872 -12.83 -10.39 -39.53
N GLY A 873 -12.27 -10.47 -38.32
CA GLY A 873 -11.16 -11.37 -37.97
C GLY A 873 -9.83 -11.04 -38.66
N LYS A 874 -9.68 -9.85 -39.26
CA LYS A 874 -8.51 -9.46 -40.06
C LYS A 874 -7.48 -8.73 -39.18
N TYR A 875 -7.02 -9.39 -38.12
CA TYR A 875 -6.22 -8.79 -37.06
C TYR A 875 -4.97 -8.07 -37.56
N ASP A 876 -4.24 -8.58 -38.56
CA ASP A 876 -3.08 -7.87 -39.14
C ASP A 876 -3.42 -6.51 -39.74
N ARG A 877 -4.60 -6.40 -40.37
CA ARG A 877 -5.07 -5.13 -40.92
C ARG A 877 -5.59 -4.20 -39.83
N ALA A 878 -6.27 -4.75 -38.82
CA ALA A 878 -6.68 -3.99 -37.64
C ALA A 878 -5.46 -3.38 -36.94
N ILE A 879 -4.42 -4.19 -36.63
CA ILE A 879 -3.16 -3.77 -36.04
C ILE A 879 -2.48 -2.67 -36.86
N ALA A 880 -2.47 -2.78 -38.19
CA ALA A 880 -1.88 -1.77 -39.07
C ALA A 880 -2.65 -0.43 -39.03
N GLU A 881 -3.99 -0.46 -39.00
CA GLU A 881 -4.81 0.76 -38.92
C GLU A 881 -4.75 1.41 -37.54
N TYR A 882 -4.82 0.64 -36.45
CA TYR A 882 -4.59 1.17 -35.10
C TYR A 882 -3.17 1.69 -34.91
N SER A 883 -2.15 1.11 -35.55
CA SER A 883 -0.79 1.64 -35.50
C SER A 883 -0.65 2.98 -36.22
N LYS A 884 -1.47 3.24 -37.26
CA LYS A 884 -1.59 4.59 -37.86
C LYS A 884 -2.30 5.55 -36.92
N ALA A 885 -3.37 5.12 -36.25
CA ALA A 885 -4.03 5.93 -35.23
C ALA A 885 -3.08 6.30 -34.06
N ILE A 886 -2.26 5.35 -33.58
CA ILE A 886 -1.24 5.56 -32.54
C ILE A 886 -0.11 6.48 -33.04
N ALA A 887 0.26 6.41 -34.32
CA ALA A 887 1.25 7.32 -34.91
C ALA A 887 0.72 8.76 -35.02
N LEU A 888 -0.59 8.95 -35.16
CA LEU A 888 -1.24 10.27 -35.19
C LEU A 888 -1.50 10.83 -33.79
N ASP A 889 -1.90 9.99 -32.83
CA ASP A 889 -2.06 10.34 -31.42
C ASP A 889 -1.47 9.25 -30.50
N PRO A 890 -0.20 9.42 -30.06
CA PRO A 890 0.47 8.49 -29.13
C PRO A 890 -0.12 8.45 -27.72
N ARG A 891 -1.14 9.26 -27.42
CA ARG A 891 -1.91 9.20 -26.16
C ARG A 891 -3.29 8.56 -26.36
N LYS A 892 -3.70 8.16 -27.57
CA LYS A 892 -5.06 7.64 -27.80
C LYS A 892 -5.28 6.23 -27.23
N ALA A 893 -5.76 6.16 -25.98
CA ALA A 893 -6.06 4.92 -25.27
C ALA A 893 -6.82 3.88 -26.11
N SER A 894 -7.89 4.29 -26.80
CA SER A 894 -8.71 3.38 -27.61
C SER A 894 -7.96 2.74 -28.78
N ALA A 895 -6.96 3.40 -29.36
CA ALA A 895 -6.15 2.84 -30.44
C ALA A 895 -5.18 1.76 -29.92
N TYR A 896 -4.57 1.99 -28.75
CA TYR A 896 -3.77 0.96 -28.05
C TYR A 896 -4.63 -0.21 -27.57
N VAL A 897 -5.84 0.03 -27.04
CA VAL A 897 -6.77 -1.05 -26.65
C VAL A 897 -7.24 -1.86 -27.85
N GLY A 898 -7.58 -1.22 -28.97
CA GLY A 898 -7.95 -1.90 -30.21
C GLY A 898 -6.80 -2.73 -30.79
N ARG A 899 -5.58 -2.19 -30.78
CA ARG A 899 -4.38 -2.92 -31.20
C ARG A 899 -4.06 -4.08 -30.27
N GLY A 900 -4.07 -3.86 -28.95
CA GLY A 900 -3.85 -4.89 -27.93
C GLY A 900 -4.86 -6.03 -28.04
N THR A 901 -6.14 -5.71 -28.24
CA THR A 901 -7.19 -6.72 -28.42
C THR A 901 -7.01 -7.51 -29.73
N SER A 902 -6.61 -6.84 -30.81
CA SER A 902 -6.23 -7.50 -32.07
C SER A 902 -4.99 -8.39 -31.93
N LEU A 903 -4.01 -7.99 -31.11
CA LEU A 903 -2.82 -8.76 -30.79
C LEU A 903 -3.17 -10.01 -29.94
N VAL A 904 -4.09 -9.89 -28.97
CA VAL A 904 -4.65 -11.06 -28.25
C VAL A 904 -5.34 -12.02 -29.23
N GLY A 905 -6.17 -11.52 -30.16
CA GLY A 905 -6.81 -12.33 -31.20
C GLY A 905 -5.82 -13.05 -32.13
N LYS A 906 -4.58 -12.56 -32.22
CA LYS A 906 -3.47 -13.17 -32.97
C LYS A 906 -2.54 -14.05 -32.10
N GLY A 907 -2.78 -14.15 -30.79
CA GLY A 907 -1.92 -14.88 -29.85
C GLY A 907 -0.63 -14.14 -29.43
N MET A 908 -0.49 -12.85 -29.79
CA MET A 908 0.69 -12.03 -29.50
C MET A 908 0.59 -11.37 -28.12
N TYR A 909 0.47 -12.18 -27.06
CA TYR A 909 0.11 -11.73 -25.71
C TYR A 909 1.11 -10.72 -25.12
N ASP A 910 2.42 -10.91 -25.27
CA ASP A 910 3.42 -9.99 -24.71
C ASP A 910 3.32 -8.57 -25.32
N ALA A 911 3.06 -8.48 -26.63
CA ALA A 911 2.84 -7.20 -27.30
C ALA A 911 1.51 -6.55 -26.86
N ALA A 912 0.45 -7.35 -26.68
CA ALA A 912 -0.82 -6.87 -26.15
C ALA A 912 -0.68 -6.35 -24.71
N ILE A 913 0.03 -7.08 -23.85
CA ILE A 913 0.33 -6.68 -22.46
C ILE A 913 1.11 -5.36 -22.43
N SER A 914 2.05 -5.15 -23.36
CA SER A 914 2.76 -3.88 -23.50
C SER A 914 1.83 -2.73 -23.92
N ASP A 915 0.94 -2.95 -24.89
CA ASP A 915 -0.02 -1.93 -25.34
C ASP A 915 -1.02 -1.57 -24.23
N PHE A 916 -1.61 -2.55 -23.55
CA PHE A 916 -2.50 -2.31 -22.40
C PHE A 916 -1.75 -1.68 -21.23
N GLY A 917 -0.51 -2.10 -20.97
CA GLY A 917 0.38 -1.50 -19.97
C GLY A 917 0.64 -0.02 -20.25
N LYS A 918 0.82 0.37 -21.53
CA LYS A 918 0.99 1.78 -21.91
C LYS A 918 -0.28 2.59 -21.70
N VAL A 919 -1.47 2.01 -21.92
CA VAL A 919 -2.74 2.68 -21.60
C VAL A 919 -2.89 2.86 -20.09
N ILE A 920 -2.47 1.89 -19.28
CA ILE A 920 -2.51 1.98 -17.82
C ILE A 920 -1.51 3.01 -17.28
N GLU A 921 -0.33 3.12 -17.87
CA GLU A 921 0.66 4.17 -17.55
C GLU A 921 0.11 5.58 -17.82
N LEU A 922 -0.59 5.77 -18.94
CA LEU A 922 -1.19 7.05 -19.34
C LEU A 922 -2.53 7.34 -18.62
N TYR A 923 -3.29 6.30 -18.30
CA TYR A 923 -4.65 6.37 -17.76
C TYR A 923 -4.88 5.26 -16.72
N PRO A 924 -4.42 5.43 -15.46
CA PRO A 924 -4.49 4.40 -14.42
C PRO A 924 -5.91 3.94 -14.03
N GLY A 925 -6.96 4.61 -14.49
CA GLY A 925 -8.36 4.20 -14.30
C GLY A 925 -9.02 3.55 -15.53
N TYR A 926 -8.29 3.31 -16.63
CA TYR A 926 -8.88 2.85 -17.89
C TYR A 926 -9.24 1.36 -17.84
N LEU A 927 -10.47 1.08 -17.41
CA LEU A 927 -10.98 -0.27 -17.10
C LEU A 927 -10.73 -1.31 -18.20
N ASP A 928 -10.96 -0.97 -19.48
CA ASP A 928 -10.79 -1.92 -20.59
C ASP A 928 -9.32 -2.33 -20.81
N ALA A 929 -8.35 -1.51 -20.37
CA ALA A 929 -6.95 -1.85 -20.46
C ALA A 929 -6.57 -2.91 -19.43
N TYR A 930 -7.05 -2.80 -18.19
CA TYR A 930 -6.91 -3.86 -17.19
C TYR A 930 -7.66 -5.13 -17.62
N LEU A 931 -8.88 -5.00 -18.14
CA LEU A 931 -9.66 -6.14 -18.64
C LEU A 931 -8.93 -6.86 -19.79
N GLY A 932 -8.43 -6.11 -20.79
CA GLY A 932 -7.66 -6.65 -21.90
C GLY A 932 -6.33 -7.29 -21.46
N ARG A 933 -5.63 -6.67 -20.50
CA ARG A 933 -4.39 -7.21 -19.94
C ARG A 933 -4.63 -8.47 -19.12
N ALA A 934 -5.70 -8.52 -18.33
CA ALA A 934 -6.13 -9.72 -17.60
C ALA A 934 -6.45 -10.89 -18.54
N VAL A 935 -7.14 -10.63 -19.66
CA VAL A 935 -7.39 -11.63 -20.72
C VAL A 935 -6.08 -12.09 -21.35
N ALA A 936 -5.14 -11.18 -21.64
CA ALA A 936 -3.82 -11.53 -22.18
C ALA A 936 -2.98 -12.37 -21.19
N TRP A 937 -2.97 -12.04 -19.90
CA TRP A 937 -2.35 -12.86 -18.85
C TRP A 937 -3.01 -14.23 -18.70
N THR A 938 -4.34 -14.30 -18.77
CA THR A 938 -5.11 -15.56 -18.71
C THR A 938 -4.70 -16.49 -19.85
N ASN A 939 -4.66 -15.99 -21.09
CA ASN A 939 -4.25 -16.78 -22.26
C ASN A 939 -2.75 -17.14 -22.25
N LYS A 940 -1.93 -16.44 -21.47
CA LYS A 940 -0.52 -16.75 -21.21
C LYS A 940 -0.32 -17.70 -20.02
N ASN A 941 -1.40 -18.13 -19.35
CA ASN A 941 -1.40 -18.94 -18.13
C ASN A 941 -0.72 -18.27 -16.91
N GLU A 942 -0.64 -16.95 -16.90
CA GLU A 942 -0.10 -16.14 -15.80
C GLU A 942 -1.24 -15.78 -14.83
N LEU A 943 -1.84 -16.82 -14.24
CA LEU A 943 -3.16 -16.76 -13.59
C LEU A 943 -3.23 -15.74 -12.44
N ASP A 944 -2.16 -15.62 -11.63
CA ASP A 944 -2.12 -14.64 -10.54
C ASP A 944 -2.16 -13.18 -11.03
N ARG A 945 -1.46 -12.87 -12.13
CA ARG A 945 -1.48 -11.53 -12.74
C ARG A 945 -2.84 -11.21 -13.35
N ALA A 946 -3.49 -12.22 -13.95
CA ALA A 946 -4.86 -12.09 -14.42
C ALA A 946 -5.84 -11.84 -13.26
N ILE A 947 -5.69 -12.53 -12.13
CA ILE A 947 -6.48 -12.31 -10.91
C ILE A 947 -6.28 -10.89 -10.38
N THR A 948 -5.05 -10.37 -10.33
CA THR A 948 -4.77 -8.97 -9.94
C THR A 948 -5.48 -7.98 -10.85
N ASP A 949 -5.30 -8.09 -12.17
CA ASP A 949 -5.90 -7.14 -13.12
C ASP A 949 -7.45 -7.23 -13.12
N TYR A 950 -8.05 -8.43 -13.02
CA TYR A 950 -9.51 -8.55 -12.85
C TYR A 950 -10.01 -8.01 -11.49
N SER A 951 -9.19 -8.08 -10.44
CA SER A 951 -9.55 -7.51 -9.13
C SER A 951 -9.58 -5.99 -9.18
N LEU A 952 -8.61 -5.37 -9.86
CA LEU A 952 -8.62 -3.92 -10.14
C LEU A 952 -9.83 -3.50 -10.99
N VAL A 953 -10.23 -4.29 -11.99
CA VAL A 953 -11.49 -4.05 -12.73
C VAL A 953 -12.72 -4.10 -11.82
N ILE A 954 -12.74 -5.00 -10.84
CA ILE A 954 -13.82 -5.12 -9.85
C ILE A 954 -13.80 -3.95 -8.87
N GLU A 955 -12.64 -3.47 -8.41
CA GLU A 955 -12.50 -2.29 -7.55
C GLU A 955 -12.95 -1.02 -8.26
N LEU A 956 -12.54 -0.82 -9.52
CA LEU A 956 -12.96 0.29 -10.37
C LEU A 956 -14.46 0.22 -10.73
N LYS A 957 -15.06 -0.97 -10.79
CA LYS A 957 -16.48 -1.15 -11.10
C LYS A 957 -17.11 -2.34 -10.37
N PRO A 958 -17.49 -2.20 -9.08
CA PRO A 958 -17.98 -3.31 -8.23
C PRO A 958 -19.29 -3.97 -8.66
N GLN A 959 -19.97 -3.43 -9.67
CA GLN A 959 -21.20 -4.00 -10.24
C GLN A 959 -20.97 -4.65 -11.62
N TYR A 960 -19.72 -4.81 -12.07
CA TYR A 960 -19.41 -5.40 -13.38
C TYR A 960 -19.35 -6.93 -13.33
N ALA A 961 -20.53 -7.56 -13.42
CA ALA A 961 -20.71 -9.01 -13.40
C ALA A 961 -19.75 -9.83 -14.31
N PRO A 962 -19.38 -9.39 -15.54
CA PRO A 962 -18.41 -10.10 -16.38
C PRO A 962 -17.02 -10.24 -15.76
N ALA A 963 -16.53 -9.28 -14.98
CA ALA A 963 -15.21 -9.37 -14.35
C ALA A 963 -15.20 -10.38 -13.20
N TYR A 964 -16.27 -10.46 -12.41
CA TYR A 964 -16.46 -11.55 -11.44
C TYR A 964 -16.52 -12.91 -12.13
N PHE A 965 -17.26 -13.04 -13.24
CA PHE A 965 -17.29 -14.29 -14.01
C PHE A 965 -15.90 -14.67 -14.56
N ALA A 966 -15.14 -13.70 -15.08
CA ALA A 966 -13.81 -13.92 -15.61
C ALA A 966 -12.81 -14.30 -14.51
N ARG A 967 -12.76 -13.56 -13.40
CA ARG A 967 -11.90 -13.86 -12.25
C ARG A 967 -12.24 -15.23 -11.62
N GLY A 968 -13.53 -15.54 -11.45
CA GLY A 968 -13.99 -16.85 -11.00
C GLY A 968 -13.56 -18.00 -11.93
N SER A 969 -13.48 -17.73 -13.23
CA SER A 969 -12.97 -18.69 -14.22
C SER A 969 -11.44 -18.87 -14.11
N VAL A 970 -10.68 -17.81 -13.83
CA VAL A 970 -9.23 -17.91 -13.56
C VAL A 970 -8.96 -18.66 -12.24
N TRP A 971 -9.71 -18.39 -11.17
CA TRP A 971 -9.64 -19.15 -9.91
C TRP A 971 -9.96 -20.64 -10.12
N PHE A 972 -10.98 -20.95 -10.94
CA PHE A 972 -11.32 -22.32 -11.29
C PHE A 972 -10.18 -23.03 -12.04
N THR A 973 -9.56 -22.36 -13.02
CA THR A 973 -8.38 -22.89 -13.75
C THR A 973 -7.16 -23.07 -12.84
N LYS A 974 -6.99 -22.19 -11.84
CA LYS A 974 -5.91 -22.30 -10.83
C LYS A 974 -6.12 -23.48 -9.85
N GLY A 975 -7.34 -24.00 -9.74
CA GLY A 975 -7.73 -25.07 -8.81
C GLY A 975 -8.26 -24.57 -7.46
N ASP A 976 -8.35 -23.25 -7.28
CA ASP A 976 -8.87 -22.61 -6.07
C ASP A 976 -10.41 -22.49 -6.17
N TYR A 977 -11.10 -23.59 -5.89
CA TYR A 977 -12.52 -23.70 -6.20
C TYR A 977 -13.47 -22.87 -5.33
N ASP A 978 -13.16 -22.63 -4.05
CA ASP A 978 -14.01 -21.81 -3.18
C ASP A 978 -14.07 -20.31 -3.59
N PRO A 979 -12.95 -19.60 -3.87
CA PRO A 979 -13.04 -18.24 -4.43
C PRO A 979 -13.67 -18.24 -5.84
N ALA A 980 -13.48 -19.29 -6.64
CA ALA A 980 -14.20 -19.43 -7.91
C ALA A 980 -15.73 -19.47 -7.71
N ILE A 981 -16.23 -20.27 -6.76
CA ILE A 981 -17.67 -20.34 -6.43
C ILE A 981 -18.18 -18.97 -5.97
N ALA A 982 -17.46 -18.29 -5.09
CA ALA A 982 -17.83 -16.97 -4.56
C ALA A 982 -17.93 -15.91 -5.68
N ASP A 983 -16.94 -15.85 -6.58
CA ASP A 983 -16.95 -14.95 -7.72
C ASP A 983 -18.08 -15.29 -8.72
N PHE A 984 -18.34 -16.58 -8.97
CA PHE A 984 -19.49 -16.97 -9.81
C PHE A 984 -20.84 -16.65 -9.16
N ASP A 985 -20.97 -16.78 -7.83
CA ASP A 985 -22.18 -16.38 -7.09
C ASP A 985 -22.39 -14.87 -7.16
N GLN A 986 -21.35 -14.07 -6.98
CA GLN A 986 -21.43 -12.62 -7.09
C GLN A 986 -21.74 -12.19 -8.53
N ALA A 987 -21.17 -12.85 -9.55
CA ALA A 987 -21.53 -12.63 -10.95
C ALA A 987 -23.02 -12.91 -11.22
N LEU A 988 -23.57 -14.01 -10.66
CA LEU A 988 -24.98 -14.37 -10.80
C LEU A 988 -25.94 -13.52 -9.96
N LYS A 989 -25.46 -12.93 -8.86
CA LYS A 989 -26.21 -11.97 -8.06
C LYS A 989 -26.34 -10.63 -8.79
N LEU A 990 -25.30 -10.21 -9.51
CA LEU A 990 -25.27 -8.98 -10.30
C LEU A 990 -25.99 -9.14 -11.65
N ASP A 991 -25.79 -10.25 -12.36
CA ASP A 991 -26.60 -10.63 -13.53
C ASP A 991 -26.96 -12.14 -13.49
N PRO A 992 -28.20 -12.47 -13.07
CA PRO A 992 -28.70 -13.84 -13.06
C PRO A 992 -28.73 -14.53 -14.42
N LYS A 993 -28.56 -13.80 -15.54
CA LYS A 993 -28.62 -14.35 -16.91
C LYS A 993 -27.28 -14.87 -17.43
N ILE A 994 -26.16 -14.67 -16.72
CA ILE A 994 -24.84 -15.19 -17.13
C ILE A 994 -24.81 -16.73 -16.99
N ALA A 995 -25.32 -17.42 -18.01
CA ALA A 995 -25.34 -18.88 -18.07
C ALA A 995 -23.94 -19.52 -17.94
N PRO A 996 -22.84 -18.94 -18.49
CA PRO A 996 -21.49 -19.40 -18.20
C PRO A 996 -21.12 -19.39 -16.72
N ALA A 997 -21.50 -18.37 -15.94
CA ALA A 997 -21.23 -18.30 -14.51
C ALA A 997 -22.00 -19.39 -13.74
N ARG A 998 -23.26 -19.66 -14.12
CA ARG A 998 -24.03 -20.77 -13.52
C ARG A 998 -23.40 -22.14 -13.80
N LYS A 999 -22.83 -22.32 -14.99
CA LYS A 999 -22.08 -23.54 -15.35
C LYS A 999 -20.76 -23.61 -14.56
N GLY A 1000 -19.98 -22.53 -14.54
CA GLY A 1000 -18.73 -22.38 -13.79
C GLY A 1000 -18.91 -22.68 -12.30
N ARG A 1001 -19.90 -22.07 -11.65
CA ARG A 1001 -20.23 -22.33 -10.24
C ARG A 1001 -20.49 -23.81 -9.97
N LYS A 1002 -21.29 -24.45 -10.83
CA LYS A 1002 -21.62 -25.88 -10.68
C LYS A 1002 -20.39 -26.77 -10.87
N LEU A 1003 -19.52 -26.44 -11.81
CA LEU A 1003 -18.25 -27.15 -12.00
C LEU A 1003 -17.30 -26.94 -10.82
N ALA A 1004 -17.18 -25.72 -10.30
CA ALA A 1004 -16.33 -25.39 -9.17
C ALA A 1004 -16.77 -26.09 -7.88
N MET A 1005 -18.08 -26.10 -7.55
CA MET A 1005 -18.59 -26.88 -6.41
C MET A 1005 -18.25 -28.36 -6.53
N VAL A 1006 -18.48 -28.96 -7.71
CA VAL A 1006 -18.21 -30.39 -7.92
C VAL A 1006 -16.70 -30.70 -7.86
N ALA A 1007 -15.84 -29.85 -8.44
CA ALA A 1007 -14.39 -30.01 -8.40
C ALA A 1007 -13.82 -29.86 -6.97
N ARG A 1008 -14.38 -28.95 -6.17
CA ARG A 1008 -14.07 -28.83 -4.74
C ARG A 1008 -14.46 -30.08 -3.96
N ASP A 1009 -15.69 -30.54 -4.15
CA ASP A 1009 -16.22 -31.69 -3.41
C ASP A 1009 -15.47 -32.98 -3.81
N GLU A 1010 -15.01 -33.10 -5.06
CA GLU A 1010 -14.06 -34.13 -5.51
C GLU A 1010 -12.67 -34.00 -4.86
N ALA A 1011 -12.09 -32.81 -4.84
CA ALA A 1011 -10.78 -32.56 -4.21
C ALA A 1011 -10.79 -32.82 -2.69
N ASN A 1012 -11.96 -32.71 -2.04
CA ASN A 1012 -12.16 -33.08 -0.65
C ASN A 1012 -12.41 -34.59 -0.48
N ALA A 1013 -13.14 -35.24 -1.40
CA ALA A 1013 -13.33 -36.69 -1.39
C ALA A 1013 -12.02 -37.48 -1.60
N SER A 1014 -11.09 -36.95 -2.41
CA SER A 1014 -9.75 -37.53 -2.63
C SER A 1014 -8.84 -37.51 -1.39
N LYS A 1015 -9.23 -36.87 -0.28
CA LYS A 1015 -8.45 -36.78 0.97
C LYS A 1015 -8.84 -37.81 2.04
N MET A 1016 -9.78 -38.73 1.75
CA MET A 1016 -10.23 -39.76 2.71
C MET A 1016 -9.81 -41.20 2.30
N PRO A 1017 -9.14 -41.98 3.19
CA PRO A 1017 -8.88 -43.39 2.94
C PRO A 1017 -10.06 -44.28 3.40
N GLY A 1018 -10.82 -44.81 2.44
CA GLY A 1018 -11.55 -46.09 2.55
C GLY A 1018 -12.83 -46.19 3.43
N LYS A 1019 -13.96 -46.52 2.76
CA LYS A 1019 -15.29 -46.90 3.31
C LYS A 1019 -16.03 -45.76 4.07
N ALA A 1020 -17.24 -45.34 3.68
CA ALA A 1020 -18.38 -46.18 3.31
C ALA A 1020 -19.38 -45.45 2.39
N ALA A 1021 -20.21 -46.20 1.67
CA ALA A 1021 -21.36 -45.67 0.95
C ALA A 1021 -22.57 -45.55 1.89
N GLY A 1022 -23.39 -44.50 1.72
CA GLY A 1022 -24.77 -44.50 2.23
C GLY A 1022 -25.26 -43.22 2.88
N ARG A 1023 -25.77 -42.28 2.07
CA ARG A 1023 -27.18 -41.83 2.18
C ARG A 1023 -27.58 -41.03 0.94
N ALA A 1024 -28.65 -41.48 0.29
CA ALA A 1024 -29.39 -40.67 -0.68
C ALA A 1024 -30.36 -39.75 0.08
N GLY A 1025 -30.60 -38.57 -0.47
CA GLY A 1025 -31.59 -37.60 0.01
C GLY A 1025 -32.00 -36.72 -1.17
N GLU A 1026 -33.22 -36.89 -1.64
CA GLU A 1026 -33.69 -36.38 -2.93
C GLU A 1026 -33.97 -34.88 -2.92
N GLN A 1027 -33.63 -34.20 -4.02
CA GLN A 1027 -34.61 -33.44 -4.82
C GLN A 1027 -33.97 -33.02 -6.16
N ALA A 1028 -34.25 -33.79 -7.21
CA ALA A 1028 -33.77 -33.52 -8.56
C ALA A 1028 -34.94 -33.51 -9.55
N THR A 1029 -35.49 -32.33 -9.83
CA THR A 1029 -36.32 -32.11 -11.02
C THR A 1029 -35.44 -32.12 -12.28
N ARG A 1030 -36.02 -32.57 -13.40
CA ARG A 1030 -35.34 -33.24 -14.53
C ARG A 1030 -34.19 -32.46 -15.22
N PRO A 1031 -33.24 -33.18 -15.87
CA PRO A 1031 -31.94 -32.62 -16.23
C PRO A 1031 -31.84 -32.10 -17.67
N SER A 1032 -31.01 -31.07 -17.87
CA SER A 1032 -30.40 -30.78 -19.16
C SER A 1032 -29.26 -31.79 -19.44
N TRP A 1033 -29.21 -32.30 -20.67
CA TRP A 1033 -28.38 -33.43 -21.11
C TRP A 1033 -26.87 -33.22 -20.91
N THR A 1034 -26.40 -31.97 -20.91
CA THR A 1034 -25.00 -31.61 -20.62
C THR A 1034 -24.57 -31.88 -19.18
N SER A 1035 -25.51 -32.10 -18.26
CA SER A 1035 -25.18 -32.44 -16.87
C SER A 1035 -24.95 -33.92 -16.60
N LEU A 1036 -25.50 -34.83 -17.42
CA LEU A 1036 -25.34 -36.28 -17.23
C LEU A 1036 -23.99 -36.77 -17.78
N ALA A 1037 -23.54 -36.22 -18.91
CA ALA A 1037 -22.20 -36.47 -19.46
C ALA A 1037 -21.11 -36.10 -18.43
N ALA A 1038 -21.19 -34.89 -17.86
CA ALA A 1038 -20.26 -34.41 -16.83
C ALA A 1038 -20.28 -35.25 -15.55
N GLN A 1039 -21.47 -35.60 -15.03
CA GLN A 1039 -21.57 -36.50 -13.86
C GLN A 1039 -20.99 -37.90 -14.13
N THR A 1040 -21.10 -38.38 -15.37
CA THR A 1040 -20.57 -39.69 -15.77
C THR A 1040 -19.05 -39.64 -15.94
N PHE A 1041 -18.53 -38.58 -16.55
CA PHE A 1041 -17.09 -38.28 -16.65
C PHE A 1041 -16.42 -38.19 -15.27
N ASN A 1042 -17.03 -37.46 -14.33
CA ASN A 1042 -16.47 -37.29 -12.98
C ASN A 1042 -16.43 -38.60 -12.18
N LYS A 1043 -17.43 -39.48 -12.36
CA LYS A 1043 -17.36 -40.85 -11.82
C LYS A 1043 -16.21 -41.65 -12.44
N GLY A 1044 -15.93 -41.45 -13.74
CA GLY A 1044 -14.76 -42.01 -14.41
C GLY A 1044 -13.44 -41.55 -13.77
N ARG A 1045 -13.29 -40.25 -13.50
CA ARG A 1045 -12.12 -39.69 -12.79
C ARG A 1045 -11.93 -40.30 -11.40
N ALA A 1046 -13.03 -40.53 -10.68
CA ALA A 1046 -13.03 -41.15 -9.36
C ALA A 1046 -12.70 -42.66 -9.37
N LEU A 1047 -12.73 -43.34 -10.53
CA LEU A 1047 -12.21 -44.69 -10.72
C LEU A 1047 -10.76 -44.68 -11.21
N TYR A 1048 -10.40 -43.75 -12.11
CA TYR A 1048 -9.01 -43.54 -12.53
C TYR A 1048 -8.09 -43.27 -11.34
N GLY A 1049 -8.49 -42.40 -10.41
CA GLY A 1049 -7.75 -42.14 -9.16
C GLY A 1049 -7.75 -43.29 -8.12
N LYS A 1050 -8.29 -44.46 -8.48
CA LYS A 1050 -8.21 -45.72 -7.71
C LYS A 1050 -7.51 -46.83 -8.51
N ASP A 1051 -6.87 -46.46 -9.62
CA ASP A 1051 -6.25 -47.35 -10.60
C ASP A 1051 -7.22 -48.34 -11.27
N ASP A 1052 -8.54 -48.09 -11.19
CA ASP A 1052 -9.57 -48.81 -11.94
C ASP A 1052 -9.75 -48.16 -13.32
N TYR A 1053 -8.75 -48.36 -14.18
CA TYR A 1053 -8.72 -47.77 -15.52
C TYR A 1053 -9.81 -48.33 -16.43
N ASP A 1054 -10.18 -49.61 -16.30
CA ASP A 1054 -11.28 -50.22 -17.07
C ASP A 1054 -12.65 -49.62 -16.71
N GLY A 1055 -12.92 -49.44 -15.40
CA GLY A 1055 -14.11 -48.75 -14.93
C GLY A 1055 -14.12 -47.27 -15.34
N ALA A 1056 -12.97 -46.60 -15.31
CA ALA A 1056 -12.82 -45.22 -15.76
C ALA A 1056 -13.15 -45.07 -17.26
N ILE A 1057 -12.52 -45.88 -18.12
CA ILE A 1057 -12.75 -45.93 -19.57
C ILE A 1057 -14.24 -46.16 -19.87
N ALA A 1058 -14.87 -47.16 -19.24
CA ALA A 1058 -16.27 -47.48 -19.48
C ALA A 1058 -17.25 -46.36 -19.03
N LEU A 1059 -16.82 -45.43 -18.18
CA LEU A 1059 -17.55 -44.22 -17.83
C LEU A 1059 -17.22 -43.06 -18.76
N TYR A 1060 -15.97 -42.91 -19.21
CA TYR A 1060 -15.62 -41.93 -20.25
C TYR A 1060 -16.30 -42.24 -21.58
N ASP A 1061 -16.39 -43.51 -21.99
CA ASP A 1061 -17.19 -43.97 -23.14
C ASP A 1061 -18.64 -43.49 -23.05
N LYS A 1062 -19.27 -43.65 -21.89
CA LYS A 1062 -20.64 -43.20 -21.64
C LYS A 1062 -20.74 -41.68 -21.62
N ALA A 1063 -19.76 -40.97 -21.08
CA ALA A 1063 -19.72 -39.51 -21.10
C ALA A 1063 -19.58 -38.95 -22.53
N ILE A 1064 -18.74 -39.57 -23.36
CA ILE A 1064 -18.55 -39.25 -24.78
C ILE A 1064 -19.81 -39.60 -25.59
N ALA A 1065 -20.43 -40.75 -25.36
CA ALA A 1065 -21.69 -41.12 -26.01
C ALA A 1065 -22.84 -40.15 -25.66
N LEU A 1066 -22.85 -39.59 -24.44
CA LEU A 1066 -23.80 -38.57 -24.01
C LEU A 1066 -23.47 -37.16 -24.54
N PHE A 1067 -22.19 -36.85 -24.79
CA PHE A 1067 -21.75 -35.59 -25.39
C PHE A 1067 -20.49 -35.80 -26.26
N PRO A 1068 -20.65 -36.08 -27.58
CA PRO A 1068 -19.52 -36.42 -28.45
C PRO A 1068 -18.49 -35.32 -28.70
N ALA A 1069 -18.76 -34.07 -28.27
CA ALA A 1069 -17.80 -32.96 -28.33
C ALA A 1069 -17.11 -32.69 -26.97
N PHE A 1070 -17.10 -33.66 -26.06
CA PHE A 1070 -16.50 -33.53 -24.74
C PHE A 1070 -14.97 -33.75 -24.77
N HIS A 1071 -14.24 -32.70 -25.15
CA HIS A 1071 -12.77 -32.66 -25.18
C HIS A 1071 -12.09 -33.39 -23.99
N ASP A 1072 -12.43 -33.00 -22.76
CA ASP A 1072 -11.77 -33.51 -21.55
C ASP A 1072 -12.02 -35.00 -21.31
N ALA A 1073 -13.16 -35.53 -21.78
CA ALA A 1073 -13.46 -36.95 -21.71
C ALA A 1073 -12.60 -37.78 -22.66
N TYR A 1074 -12.25 -37.25 -23.84
CA TYR A 1074 -11.26 -37.90 -24.71
C TYR A 1074 -9.87 -37.87 -24.07
N LEU A 1075 -9.43 -36.74 -23.50
CA LEU A 1075 -8.13 -36.66 -22.82
C LEU A 1075 -8.02 -37.66 -21.65
N ALA A 1076 -9.01 -37.69 -20.76
CA ALA A 1076 -8.97 -38.59 -19.61
C ALA A 1076 -9.07 -40.07 -20.01
N ARG A 1077 -9.76 -40.38 -21.11
CA ARG A 1077 -9.79 -41.74 -21.69
C ARG A 1077 -8.44 -42.09 -22.33
N ALA A 1078 -7.81 -41.16 -23.04
CA ALA A 1078 -6.45 -41.35 -23.59
C ALA A 1078 -5.43 -41.66 -22.48
N MET A 1079 -5.43 -40.89 -21.39
CA MET A 1079 -4.56 -41.12 -20.23
C MET A 1079 -4.85 -42.47 -19.54
N SER A 1080 -6.10 -42.94 -19.57
CA SER A 1080 -6.46 -44.27 -19.06
C SER A 1080 -5.93 -45.41 -19.94
N TRP A 1081 -5.94 -45.21 -21.27
CA TRP A 1081 -5.33 -46.14 -22.21
C TRP A 1081 -3.80 -46.15 -22.10
N GLU A 1082 -3.18 -44.98 -21.94
CA GLU A 1082 -1.75 -44.82 -21.71
C GLU A 1082 -1.30 -45.51 -20.42
N ALA A 1083 -2.03 -45.34 -19.31
CA ALA A 1083 -1.77 -46.04 -18.04
C ALA A 1083 -1.85 -47.59 -18.17
N LYS A 1084 -2.63 -48.09 -19.13
CA LYS A 1084 -2.71 -49.52 -19.49
C LYS A 1084 -1.66 -49.95 -20.54
N GLY A 1085 -0.87 -49.03 -21.08
CA GLY A 1085 0.08 -49.28 -22.17
C GLY A 1085 -0.56 -49.44 -23.56
N ASP A 1086 -1.86 -49.12 -23.72
CA ASP A 1086 -2.55 -49.15 -25.02
C ASP A 1086 -2.41 -47.80 -25.73
N TYR A 1087 -1.21 -47.56 -26.23
CA TYR A 1087 -0.87 -46.31 -26.91
C TYR A 1087 -1.69 -46.08 -28.20
N ALA A 1088 -2.31 -47.12 -28.78
CA ALA A 1088 -3.12 -46.98 -30.00
C ALA A 1088 -4.45 -46.29 -29.72
N HIS A 1089 -5.17 -46.72 -28.68
CA HIS A 1089 -6.39 -46.04 -28.26
C HIS A 1089 -6.09 -44.66 -27.68
N ALA A 1090 -4.96 -44.49 -26.97
CA ALA A 1090 -4.51 -43.17 -26.50
C ALA A 1090 -4.28 -42.18 -27.66
N VAL A 1091 -3.52 -42.55 -28.70
CA VAL A 1091 -3.27 -41.68 -29.87
C VAL A 1091 -4.56 -41.35 -30.63
N ALA A 1092 -5.51 -42.29 -30.72
CA ALA A 1092 -6.81 -42.04 -31.32
C ALA A 1092 -7.61 -40.99 -30.54
N ASP A 1093 -7.66 -41.10 -29.21
CA ASP A 1093 -8.39 -40.18 -28.34
C ASP A 1093 -7.73 -38.80 -28.25
N TYR A 1094 -6.39 -38.72 -28.13
CA TYR A 1094 -5.67 -37.45 -28.23
C TYR A 1094 -5.89 -36.78 -29.60
N SER A 1095 -6.07 -37.55 -30.68
CA SER A 1095 -6.41 -36.99 -32.00
C SER A 1095 -7.82 -36.42 -32.06
N GLN A 1096 -8.80 -37.01 -31.37
CA GLN A 1096 -10.14 -36.44 -31.22
C GLN A 1096 -10.12 -35.18 -30.35
N ALA A 1097 -9.35 -35.18 -29.26
CA ALA A 1097 -9.16 -33.99 -28.43
C ALA A 1097 -8.52 -32.84 -29.23
N ILE A 1098 -7.49 -33.10 -30.04
CA ILE A 1098 -6.89 -32.11 -30.96
C ILE A 1098 -7.89 -31.59 -32.00
N ALA A 1099 -8.78 -32.45 -32.54
CA ALA A 1099 -9.81 -32.01 -33.47
C ALA A 1099 -10.85 -31.08 -32.82
N LEU A 1100 -11.10 -31.24 -31.50
CA LEU A 1100 -11.99 -30.39 -30.71
C LEU A 1100 -11.29 -29.11 -30.20
N ASN A 1101 -9.98 -29.16 -29.93
CA ASN A 1101 -9.18 -28.02 -29.47
C ASN A 1101 -7.74 -28.06 -30.04
N PRO A 1102 -7.50 -27.48 -31.23
CA PRO A 1102 -6.22 -27.59 -31.94
C PRO A 1102 -5.10 -26.66 -31.43
N ASN A 1103 -5.34 -25.89 -30.36
CA ASN A 1103 -4.39 -24.92 -29.82
C ASN A 1103 -3.81 -25.32 -28.45
N PHE A 1104 -4.15 -26.51 -27.93
CA PHE A 1104 -3.66 -26.97 -26.64
C PHE A 1104 -2.36 -27.78 -26.79
N ALA A 1105 -1.24 -27.21 -26.35
CA ALA A 1105 0.10 -27.73 -26.62
C ALA A 1105 0.38 -29.11 -26.01
N ASP A 1106 -0.08 -29.34 -24.76
CA ASP A 1106 0.17 -30.58 -24.03
C ASP A 1106 -0.42 -31.80 -24.76
N THR A 1107 -1.61 -31.69 -25.38
CA THR A 1107 -2.21 -32.80 -26.15
C THR A 1107 -1.36 -33.25 -27.34
N TYR A 1108 -0.64 -32.32 -27.99
CA TYR A 1108 0.31 -32.69 -29.04
C TYR A 1108 1.54 -33.37 -28.43
N TYR A 1109 2.07 -32.85 -27.32
CA TYR A 1109 3.19 -33.48 -26.61
C TYR A 1109 2.85 -34.90 -26.13
N ASP A 1110 1.70 -35.12 -25.50
CA ASP A 1110 1.25 -36.42 -25.01
C ASP A 1110 1.00 -37.39 -26.17
N ARG A 1111 0.35 -36.94 -27.26
CA ARG A 1111 0.21 -37.75 -28.48
C ARG A 1111 1.57 -38.09 -29.11
N GLY A 1112 2.52 -37.16 -29.07
CA GLY A 1112 3.88 -37.34 -29.56
C GLY A 1112 4.65 -38.40 -28.76
N GLN A 1113 4.53 -38.40 -27.44
CA GLN A 1113 5.08 -39.46 -26.58
C GLN A 1113 4.48 -40.83 -26.92
N ASN A 1114 3.15 -40.91 -27.01
CA ASN A 1114 2.44 -42.17 -27.30
C ASN A 1114 2.79 -42.71 -28.70
N ARG A 1115 2.87 -41.85 -29.72
CA ARG A 1115 3.40 -42.20 -31.06
C ARG A 1115 4.85 -42.68 -31.01
N GLY A 1116 5.68 -42.03 -30.20
CA GLY A 1116 7.07 -42.45 -29.94
C GLY A 1116 7.15 -43.87 -29.37
N PHE A 1117 6.28 -44.23 -28.42
CA PHE A 1117 6.19 -45.60 -27.89
C PHE A 1117 5.68 -46.63 -28.91
N GLN A 1118 4.90 -46.20 -29.90
CA GLN A 1118 4.50 -47.04 -31.03
C GLN A 1118 5.57 -47.15 -32.14
N GLY A 1119 6.63 -46.34 -32.09
CA GLY A 1119 7.64 -46.24 -33.15
C GLY A 1119 7.27 -45.32 -34.31
N ASP A 1120 6.14 -44.58 -34.23
CA ASP A 1120 5.79 -43.52 -35.18
C ASP A 1120 6.61 -42.25 -34.89
N TYR A 1121 7.90 -42.30 -35.23
CA TYR A 1121 8.82 -41.20 -34.99
C TYR A 1121 8.51 -39.97 -35.85
N ASP A 1122 8.01 -40.13 -37.07
CA ASP A 1122 7.65 -39.00 -37.93
C ASP A 1122 6.42 -38.25 -37.38
N GLY A 1123 5.38 -38.98 -36.96
CA GLY A 1123 4.21 -38.40 -36.28
C GLY A 1123 4.55 -37.76 -34.94
N ALA A 1124 5.45 -38.39 -34.16
CA ALA A 1124 5.94 -37.83 -32.89
C ALA A 1124 6.72 -36.52 -33.08
N LEU A 1125 7.62 -36.45 -34.06
CA LEU A 1125 8.39 -35.24 -34.37
C LEU A 1125 7.49 -34.08 -34.82
N ALA A 1126 6.51 -34.37 -35.69
CA ALA A 1126 5.54 -33.37 -36.15
C ALA A 1126 4.66 -32.85 -35.00
N ASP A 1127 4.27 -33.72 -34.08
CA ASP A 1127 3.52 -33.33 -32.88
C ASP A 1127 4.37 -32.49 -31.91
N TYR A 1128 5.63 -32.86 -31.67
CA TYR A 1128 6.53 -32.06 -30.84
C TYR A 1128 6.89 -30.72 -31.48
N GLU A 1129 7.03 -30.64 -32.81
CA GLU A 1129 7.12 -29.36 -33.52
C GLU A 1129 5.87 -28.51 -33.29
N LYS A 1130 4.69 -29.10 -33.41
CA LYS A 1130 3.44 -28.38 -33.16
C LYS A 1130 3.34 -27.90 -31.71
N ALA A 1131 3.67 -28.74 -30.73
CA ALA A 1131 3.76 -28.36 -29.32
C ALA A 1131 4.76 -27.22 -29.09
N ILE A 1132 5.96 -27.27 -29.70
CA ILE A 1132 6.96 -26.19 -29.63
C ILE A 1132 6.46 -24.88 -30.27
N THR A 1133 5.72 -24.92 -31.38
CA THR A 1133 5.14 -23.70 -31.96
C THR A 1133 4.07 -23.07 -31.07
N LEU A 1134 3.37 -23.86 -30.26
CA LEU A 1134 2.36 -23.39 -29.30
C LEU A 1134 3.01 -22.94 -27.98
N ASN A 1135 4.08 -23.60 -27.52
CA ASN A 1135 4.84 -23.24 -26.32
C ASN A 1135 6.37 -23.39 -26.56
N THR A 1136 7.02 -22.28 -26.91
CA THR A 1136 8.46 -22.24 -27.28
C THR A 1136 9.43 -22.33 -26.09
N LYS A 1137 8.93 -22.35 -24.85
CA LYS A 1137 9.74 -22.35 -23.62
C LYS A 1137 9.73 -23.67 -22.86
N ASP A 1138 8.96 -24.66 -23.29
CA ASP A 1138 8.88 -25.94 -22.59
C ASP A 1138 10.11 -26.83 -22.85
N ALA A 1139 11.00 -26.89 -21.86
CA ALA A 1139 12.22 -27.70 -21.90
C ALA A 1139 11.95 -29.21 -22.03
N ARG A 1140 10.77 -29.71 -21.62
CA ARG A 1140 10.40 -31.13 -21.71
C ARG A 1140 10.28 -31.57 -23.16
N VAL A 1141 9.52 -30.80 -23.95
CA VAL A 1141 9.26 -31.09 -25.37
C VAL A 1141 10.55 -31.13 -26.17
N TYR A 1142 11.50 -30.22 -25.93
CA TYR A 1142 12.83 -30.29 -26.56
C TYR A 1142 13.62 -31.54 -26.11
N ALA A 1143 13.62 -31.88 -24.82
CA ALA A 1143 14.32 -33.08 -24.34
C ALA A 1143 13.76 -34.36 -24.97
N ASP A 1144 12.44 -34.53 -25.00
CA ASP A 1144 11.81 -35.75 -25.49
C ASP A 1144 11.83 -35.84 -27.03
N ARG A 1145 11.72 -34.70 -27.74
CA ARG A 1145 12.01 -34.65 -29.18
C ARG A 1145 13.47 -35.02 -29.48
N GLY A 1146 14.41 -34.58 -28.64
CA GLY A 1146 15.81 -34.99 -28.69
C GLY A 1146 16.00 -36.50 -28.52
N LEU A 1147 15.21 -37.16 -27.66
CA LEU A 1147 15.21 -38.62 -27.52
C LEU A 1147 14.66 -39.33 -28.78
N ILE A 1148 13.64 -38.78 -29.44
CA ILE A 1148 13.15 -39.34 -30.73
C ILE A 1148 14.19 -39.18 -31.84
N TRP A 1149 14.85 -38.02 -31.95
CA TRP A 1149 15.97 -37.83 -32.89
C TRP A 1149 17.11 -38.83 -32.63
N MET A 1150 17.42 -39.10 -31.37
CA MET A 1150 18.42 -40.12 -30.99
C MET A 1150 17.96 -41.54 -31.35
N GLY A 1151 16.65 -41.84 -31.24
CA GLY A 1151 16.03 -43.08 -31.71
C GLY A 1151 16.07 -43.25 -33.25
N ARG A 1152 16.09 -42.14 -33.99
CA ARG A 1152 16.34 -42.11 -35.44
C ARG A 1152 17.82 -42.10 -35.85
N HIS A 1153 18.74 -42.14 -34.88
CA HIS A 1153 20.20 -41.99 -35.08
C HIS A 1153 20.63 -40.60 -35.63
N GLU A 1154 19.80 -39.57 -35.46
CA GLU A 1154 20.10 -38.19 -35.86
C GLU A 1154 20.75 -37.39 -34.72
N ASP A 1155 21.93 -37.84 -34.27
CA ASP A 1155 22.69 -37.28 -33.15
C ASP A 1155 22.88 -35.75 -33.21
N ALA A 1156 22.95 -35.15 -34.40
CA ALA A 1156 23.12 -33.71 -34.57
C ALA A 1156 21.82 -32.91 -34.35
N ALA A 1157 20.65 -33.50 -34.61
CA ALA A 1157 19.37 -32.91 -34.23
C ALA A 1157 19.14 -33.07 -32.72
N ALA A 1158 19.37 -34.28 -32.21
CA ALA A 1158 19.25 -34.60 -30.78
C ALA A 1158 20.10 -33.68 -29.89
N LEU A 1159 21.38 -33.45 -30.24
CA LEU A 1159 22.27 -32.55 -29.47
C LEU A 1159 21.74 -31.11 -29.38
N ARG A 1160 21.24 -30.55 -30.50
CA ARG A 1160 20.69 -29.18 -30.52
C ARG A 1160 19.47 -29.06 -29.61
N ASP A 1161 18.61 -30.08 -29.62
CA ASP A 1161 17.43 -30.13 -28.77
C ASP A 1161 17.77 -30.32 -27.28
N PHE A 1162 18.76 -31.16 -26.94
CA PHE A 1162 19.26 -31.28 -25.55
C PHE A 1162 19.95 -30.00 -25.06
N GLU A 1163 20.72 -29.32 -25.91
CA GLU A 1163 21.31 -28.02 -25.58
C GLU A 1163 20.24 -26.93 -25.39
N ARG A 1164 19.19 -26.94 -26.23
CA ARG A 1164 18.05 -26.04 -26.08
C ARG A 1164 17.30 -26.32 -24.77
N ALA A 1165 16.99 -27.58 -24.47
CA ALA A 1165 16.38 -27.99 -23.21
C ALA A 1165 17.21 -27.51 -22.01
N LEU A 1166 18.53 -27.72 -22.01
CA LEU A 1166 19.43 -27.27 -20.93
C LEU A 1166 19.63 -25.75 -20.84
N SER A 1167 19.38 -25.01 -21.94
CA SER A 1167 19.37 -23.54 -21.92
C SER A 1167 18.10 -22.98 -21.26
N LEU A 1168 16.99 -23.73 -21.30
CA LEU A 1168 15.70 -23.39 -20.72
C LEU A 1168 15.57 -23.89 -19.28
N ASP A 1169 15.95 -25.16 -19.03
CA ASP A 1169 16.02 -25.77 -17.71
C ASP A 1169 17.37 -26.50 -17.50
N ARG A 1170 18.24 -25.87 -16.70
CA ARG A 1170 19.55 -26.43 -16.29
C ARG A 1170 19.45 -27.61 -15.31
N LYS A 1171 18.25 -28.00 -14.86
CA LYS A 1171 18.01 -29.15 -13.98
C LYS A 1171 17.38 -30.34 -14.71
N ASN A 1172 17.16 -30.27 -16.03
CA ASN A 1172 16.56 -31.37 -16.80
C ASN A 1172 17.49 -32.60 -16.87
N PRO A 1173 17.16 -33.75 -16.24
CA PRO A 1173 18.05 -34.91 -16.20
C PRO A 1173 18.07 -35.70 -17.50
N PHE A 1174 17.01 -35.65 -18.31
CA PHE A 1174 16.90 -36.38 -19.57
C PHE A 1174 17.80 -35.76 -20.65
N ALA A 1175 17.88 -34.42 -20.69
CA ALA A 1175 18.75 -33.72 -21.62
C ALA A 1175 20.25 -33.94 -21.32
N TYR A 1176 20.64 -33.98 -20.03
CA TYR A 1176 22.00 -34.43 -19.66
C TYR A 1176 22.24 -35.90 -20.02
N LEU A 1177 21.27 -36.79 -19.79
CA LEU A 1177 21.42 -38.21 -20.15
C LEU A 1177 21.63 -38.39 -21.65
N GLY A 1178 20.76 -37.80 -22.47
CA GLY A 1178 20.82 -37.90 -23.94
C GLY A 1178 22.13 -37.33 -24.50
N ARG A 1179 22.55 -36.14 -24.04
CA ARG A 1179 23.84 -35.56 -24.44
C ARG A 1179 25.02 -36.42 -23.99
N GLY A 1180 24.98 -36.98 -22.77
CA GLY A 1180 26.00 -37.89 -22.25
C GLY A 1180 26.10 -39.21 -23.04
N VAL A 1181 24.97 -39.76 -23.50
CA VAL A 1181 24.93 -40.93 -24.39
C VAL A 1181 25.60 -40.62 -25.73
N ILE A 1182 25.26 -39.50 -26.38
CA ILE A 1182 25.83 -39.10 -27.68
C ILE A 1182 27.32 -38.74 -27.55
N ARG A 1183 27.74 -38.11 -26.45
CA ARG A 1183 29.17 -37.88 -26.18
C ARG A 1183 29.93 -39.20 -26.01
N THR A 1184 29.32 -40.20 -25.38
CA THR A 1184 29.92 -41.54 -25.24
C THR A 1184 30.09 -42.24 -26.59
N SER A 1185 29.11 -42.14 -27.51
CA SER A 1185 29.23 -42.72 -28.87
C SER A 1185 30.29 -42.00 -29.72
N LYS A 1186 30.48 -40.69 -29.51
CA LYS A 1186 31.48 -39.85 -30.19
C LYS A 1186 32.87 -39.87 -29.53
N ALA A 1187 33.09 -40.74 -28.54
CA ALA A 1187 34.34 -40.85 -27.76
C ALA A 1187 34.76 -39.59 -26.96
N ASP A 1188 33.85 -38.63 -26.75
CA ASP A 1188 34.01 -37.55 -25.75
C ASP A 1188 33.68 -38.12 -24.37
N TYR A 1189 34.58 -38.94 -23.84
CA TYR A 1189 34.34 -39.64 -22.57
C TYR A 1189 34.33 -38.69 -21.36
N ASP A 1190 35.09 -37.59 -21.39
CA ASP A 1190 35.11 -36.63 -20.28
C ASP A 1190 33.85 -35.76 -20.24
N GLY A 1191 33.39 -35.24 -21.39
CA GLY A 1191 32.11 -34.54 -21.49
C GLY A 1191 30.92 -35.47 -21.18
N ALA A 1192 30.99 -36.73 -21.59
CA ALA A 1192 30.01 -37.74 -21.23
C ALA A 1192 29.97 -38.01 -19.72
N ILE A 1193 31.13 -38.24 -19.09
CA ILE A 1193 31.22 -38.49 -17.64
C ILE A 1193 30.68 -37.29 -16.85
N ALA A 1194 30.95 -36.06 -17.28
CA ALA A 1194 30.41 -34.85 -16.65
C ALA A 1194 28.86 -34.82 -16.70
N ASP A 1195 28.28 -34.96 -17.90
CA ASP A 1195 26.81 -34.94 -18.08
C ASP A 1195 26.11 -36.09 -17.35
N LEU A 1196 26.65 -37.31 -17.44
CA LEU A 1196 26.08 -38.49 -16.78
C LEU A 1196 26.20 -38.40 -15.25
N SER A 1197 27.25 -37.74 -14.75
CA SER A 1197 27.38 -37.47 -13.31
C SER A 1197 26.39 -36.41 -12.83
N GLN A 1198 26.11 -35.40 -13.65
CA GLN A 1198 25.06 -34.42 -13.38
C GLN A 1198 23.66 -35.06 -13.44
N THR A 1199 23.41 -35.95 -14.40
CA THR A 1199 22.19 -36.79 -14.45
C THR A 1199 22.01 -37.58 -13.15
N ILE A 1200 23.07 -38.25 -12.68
CA ILE A 1200 23.03 -39.05 -11.43
C ILE A 1200 22.85 -38.15 -10.19
N LYS A 1201 23.40 -36.93 -10.19
CA LYS A 1201 23.18 -35.95 -9.11
C LYS A 1201 21.73 -35.48 -9.05
N LEU A 1202 21.09 -35.30 -10.21
CA LEU A 1202 19.70 -34.86 -10.33
C LEU A 1202 18.70 -36.02 -10.10
N LYS A 1203 19.05 -37.23 -10.53
CA LYS A 1203 18.20 -38.43 -10.43
C LYS A 1203 19.04 -39.68 -10.03
N PRO A 1204 19.30 -39.89 -8.71
CA PRO A 1204 20.20 -40.94 -8.21
C PRO A 1204 19.71 -42.39 -8.40
N ASP A 1205 18.44 -42.59 -8.75
CA ASP A 1205 17.80 -43.86 -9.06
C ASP A 1205 17.90 -44.23 -10.56
N PHE A 1206 18.46 -43.35 -11.42
CA PHE A 1206 18.41 -43.54 -12.86
C PHE A 1206 19.45 -44.55 -13.38
N ALA A 1207 19.11 -45.84 -13.32
CA ALA A 1207 19.99 -46.96 -13.63
C ALA A 1207 20.70 -46.86 -15.00
N ALA A 1208 20.03 -46.29 -16.01
CA ALA A 1208 20.59 -46.06 -17.34
C ALA A 1208 21.83 -45.15 -17.32
N ALA A 1209 21.84 -44.09 -16.51
CA ALA A 1209 22.96 -43.16 -16.42
C ALA A 1209 24.23 -43.84 -15.88
N TYR A 1210 24.10 -44.67 -14.84
CA TYR A 1210 25.19 -45.52 -14.33
C TYR A 1210 25.66 -46.53 -15.39
N LYS A 1211 24.74 -47.20 -16.09
CA LYS A 1211 25.08 -48.17 -17.15
C LYS A 1211 25.90 -47.51 -18.26
N VAL A 1212 25.52 -46.33 -18.73
CA VAL A 1212 26.26 -45.58 -19.77
C VAL A 1212 27.59 -45.06 -19.22
N ARG A 1213 27.62 -44.47 -18.01
CA ARG A 1213 28.84 -43.93 -17.40
C ARG A 1213 29.89 -45.02 -17.13
N SER A 1214 29.46 -46.25 -16.81
CA SER A 1214 30.37 -47.39 -16.69
C SER A 1214 31.15 -47.68 -17.98
N ARG A 1215 30.51 -47.52 -19.16
CA ARG A 1215 31.16 -47.71 -20.46
C ARG A 1215 32.20 -46.63 -20.73
N ALA A 1216 31.88 -45.37 -20.40
CA ALA A 1216 32.82 -44.26 -20.52
C ALA A 1216 34.03 -44.42 -19.57
N TRP A 1217 33.81 -44.90 -18.34
CA TRP A 1217 34.91 -45.21 -17.40
C TRP A 1217 35.78 -46.37 -17.89
N ASP A 1218 35.20 -47.45 -18.42
CA ASP A 1218 35.97 -48.57 -19.00
C ASP A 1218 36.78 -48.11 -20.23
N ALA A 1219 36.21 -47.29 -21.10
CA ALA A 1219 36.91 -46.72 -22.25
C ALA A 1219 38.09 -45.80 -21.85
N LYS A 1220 38.00 -45.14 -20.68
CA LYS A 1220 39.12 -44.40 -20.06
C LYS A 1220 40.06 -45.27 -19.20
N GLY A 1221 39.91 -46.60 -19.21
CA GLY A 1221 40.73 -47.54 -18.43
C GLY A 1221 40.48 -47.52 -16.91
N ASN A 1222 39.45 -46.82 -16.42
CA ASN A 1222 39.12 -46.75 -14.99
C ASN A 1222 38.13 -47.85 -14.59
N HIS A 1223 38.58 -49.10 -14.75
CA HIS A 1223 37.77 -50.30 -14.48
C HIS A 1223 37.16 -50.32 -13.06
N LYS A 1224 37.84 -49.75 -12.06
CA LYS A 1224 37.34 -49.65 -10.68
C LYS A 1224 36.08 -48.79 -10.57
N ARG A 1225 36.00 -47.65 -11.29
CA ARG A 1225 34.79 -46.82 -11.34
C ARG A 1225 33.71 -47.45 -12.22
N ALA A 1226 34.11 -48.08 -13.33
CA ALA A 1226 33.18 -48.79 -14.20
C ALA A 1226 32.45 -49.94 -13.48
N GLU A 1227 33.17 -50.75 -12.70
CA GLU A 1227 32.59 -51.85 -11.93
C GLU A 1227 31.64 -51.35 -10.83
N ALA A 1228 31.97 -50.23 -10.16
CA ALA A 1228 31.10 -49.61 -9.17
C ALA A 1228 29.79 -49.11 -9.80
N ASP A 1229 29.87 -48.40 -10.92
CA ASP A 1229 28.68 -47.95 -11.68
C ASP A 1229 27.86 -49.14 -12.21
N ARG A 1230 28.51 -50.21 -12.69
CA ARG A 1230 27.84 -51.44 -13.15
C ARG A 1230 27.09 -52.15 -12.03
N LYS A 1231 27.69 -52.28 -10.84
CA LYS A 1231 27.02 -52.81 -9.63
C LYS A 1231 25.84 -51.93 -9.21
N LYS A 1232 25.99 -50.60 -9.27
CA LYS A 1232 24.90 -49.68 -8.93
C LYS A 1232 23.74 -49.76 -9.94
N ALA A 1233 24.02 -49.83 -11.23
CA ALA A 1233 23.02 -50.04 -12.28
C ALA A 1233 22.23 -51.35 -12.09
N LEU A 1234 22.92 -52.46 -11.81
CA LEU A 1234 22.30 -53.75 -11.49
C LEU A 1234 21.40 -53.68 -10.25
N SER A 1235 21.86 -53.01 -9.18
CA SER A 1235 21.05 -52.82 -7.95
C SER A 1235 19.78 -51.97 -8.16
N LEU A 1236 19.73 -51.20 -9.25
CA LEU A 1236 18.60 -50.37 -9.67
C LEU A 1236 17.78 -51.04 -10.79
N GLY A 1237 17.97 -52.35 -11.04
CA GLY A 1237 17.16 -53.14 -11.96
C GLY A 1237 17.54 -53.03 -13.44
N ALA A 1238 18.67 -52.41 -13.80
CA ALA A 1238 19.16 -52.45 -15.18
C ALA A 1238 19.62 -53.87 -15.55
N LYS A 1239 18.88 -54.51 -16.47
CA LYS A 1239 19.27 -55.73 -17.17
C LYS A 1239 20.34 -55.43 -18.22
#